data_AF-A0A165V947-F1
#
_entry.id   AF-A0A165V947-F1
#
_cell.length_a   1.000
_cell.length_b   1.000
_cell.length_c   1.000
_cell.angle_alpha   90.00
_cell.angle_beta   90.00
_cell.angle_gamma   90.00
#
_symmetry.space_group_name_H-M   'P 1'
#
loop_
_entity.id
_entity.type
_entity.pdbx_description
1 polymer ?
#
loop_
_entity_poly.entity_id
_entity_poly.type
_entity_poly.pdbx_seq_one_letter_code
_entity_poly.pdbx_strand_id
1 'polypeptide(L)'
;MQRELYRFSSPTMQTTTVRQFCTESDRQAMAHEVLQGMQRVVTFPGSSQYGRTGGGTSACGLAALNCARIILGKYKEGLQGTPLLETVMRRETLQNILGICQSWSNSSHLEVDEISAAPIFAMTLRLKAQEYSASSLRNLSGLLQRAKPAANEPPAAVVITRPPEIIVCMIIRVEEQDVFITFDSHPRPKHPDGAAFIFDTSLPRTAEYLIQLLGYDPKLLRDRTMQWEAQMLAQFSGHVFVARDIPDIPADWMNSLMEASLSSLALKAEVASLQSRNDSLTSDNVRLDRDVQRLQTELQTLRREQERFRRFSDQRRTQSSRGNELSKGKAPETQRSINIRGFFPYFNALVGSSDDRKEDLQKASAEHVEEVPDDAGTVSPKEDEDEDLDYVIQMQLEYDMEDMRLRGQMEKLKETAQRTFDCMICLETIPEDYIAPLNSCKHFICTGCLRTYVHSKLQEGRFPIFCPVCMTQKDPEGEVISNVLAQQIGLSEEDFQTFIEFELTAFSILMHCRKCKQSVFVDRTEYNETEIVTCPLPGCQYTWCKQCSQEAAAVDGVKHSCDGSAELQSLMQQRGWKNCPGCDTPTEKTGGCNHMTCPAPGCNSHFCYRCGKMIIQSVKHGDVSSAMATHYSACVLFQYD
;
A
#
# COMPACT_ATOMS: atom_id res chain seq x y z
N MET A 1 48.39 -31.42 30.80
CA MET A 1 47.43 -32.12 29.91
C MET A 1 46.56 -31.05 29.27
N GLN A 2 47.00 -30.59 28.09
CA GLN A 2 46.28 -30.72 26.79
C GLN A 2 45.13 -29.70 26.71
N ARG A 3 45.15 -28.60 25.93
CA ARG A 3 45.71 -28.33 24.59
C ARG A 3 45.47 -29.47 23.61
N GLU A 4 44.38 -29.39 22.84
CA GLU A 4 44.38 -29.77 21.43
C GLU A 4 43.21 -29.08 20.68
N LEU A 5 43.62 -28.07 19.92
CA LEU A 5 42.88 -27.43 18.85
C LEU A 5 42.83 -28.41 17.67
N TYR A 6 41.64 -28.90 17.31
CA TYR A 6 41.45 -29.49 15.99
C TYR A 6 41.36 -28.38 14.94
N ARG A 7 42.51 -28.08 14.35
CA ARG A 7 42.63 -27.51 13.01
C ARG A 7 42.00 -28.48 12.02
N PHE A 8 40.84 -28.12 11.47
CA PHE A 8 40.49 -28.56 10.12
C PHE A 8 40.69 -27.36 9.19
N SER A 9 41.78 -27.48 8.43
CA SER A 9 42.25 -26.57 7.40
C SER A 9 41.13 -26.26 6.41
N SER A 10 40.84 -24.97 6.20
CA SER A 10 40.05 -24.48 5.08
C SER A 10 40.64 -24.99 3.77
N PRO A 11 39.89 -25.73 2.92
CA PRO A 11 40.25 -25.84 1.53
C PRO A 11 39.81 -24.55 0.85
N THR A 12 40.77 -23.63 0.71
CA THR A 12 40.88 -22.65 -0.38
C THR A 12 39.57 -22.12 -0.96
N MET A 13 39.23 -20.87 -0.59
CA MET A 13 38.45 -19.99 -1.46
C MET A 13 39.12 -19.97 -2.84
N GLN A 14 38.60 -20.77 -3.78
CA GLN A 14 38.96 -20.65 -5.18
C GLN A 14 38.21 -19.44 -5.73
N THR A 15 38.94 -18.32 -5.74
CA THR A 15 38.79 -17.14 -6.60
C THR A 15 37.61 -17.21 -7.58
N THR A 16 36.50 -16.57 -7.20
CA THR A 16 35.47 -16.16 -8.17
C THR A 16 36.07 -15.05 -9.02
N THR A 17 36.66 -15.41 -10.16
CA THR A 17 37.21 -14.44 -11.10
C THR A 17 36.04 -13.73 -11.79
N VAL A 18 35.65 -12.55 -11.28
CA VAL A 18 34.72 -11.65 -11.96
C VAL A 18 35.50 -10.97 -13.07
N ARG A 19 35.26 -11.33 -14.34
CA ARG A 19 35.87 -10.64 -15.49
C ARG A 19 34.83 -9.78 -16.19
N GLN A 20 35.08 -8.47 -16.22
CA GLN A 20 34.15 -7.45 -16.70
C GLN A 20 34.12 -7.28 -18.23
N PHE A 21 34.99 -7.95 -18.99
CA PHE A 21 35.01 -7.92 -20.46
C PHE A 21 35.61 -9.23 -21.00
N CYS A 22 34.95 -9.83 -21.99
CA CYS A 22 35.38 -11.11 -22.53
C CYS A 22 35.70 -11.00 -24.03
N THR A 23 37.00 -11.00 -24.37
CA THR A 23 37.43 -11.20 -25.76
C THR A 23 37.08 -12.63 -26.21
N GLU A 24 37.23 -12.94 -27.50
CA GLU A 24 36.98 -14.30 -28.00
C GLU A 24 37.90 -15.35 -27.35
N SER A 25 39.18 -15.01 -27.19
CA SER A 25 40.17 -15.83 -26.48
C SER A 25 39.80 -16.03 -25.00
N ASP A 26 39.29 -14.99 -24.33
CA ASP A 26 38.81 -15.10 -22.94
C ASP A 26 37.59 -16.03 -22.83
N ARG A 27 36.68 -16.03 -23.82
CA ARG A 27 35.48 -16.90 -23.79
C ARG A 27 35.86 -18.36 -23.90
N GLN A 28 36.77 -18.69 -24.80
CA GLN A 28 37.29 -20.05 -24.97
C GLN A 28 37.99 -20.54 -23.70
N ALA A 29 38.82 -19.70 -23.09
CA ALA A 29 39.48 -20.02 -21.83
C ALA A 29 38.46 -20.25 -20.69
N MET A 30 37.45 -19.38 -20.56
CA MET A 30 36.41 -19.56 -19.54
C MET A 30 35.54 -20.79 -19.77
N ALA A 31 35.16 -21.09 -21.02
CA ALA A 31 34.42 -22.30 -21.34
C ALA A 31 35.20 -23.55 -20.90
N HIS A 32 36.51 -23.59 -21.16
CA HIS A 32 37.38 -24.66 -20.71
C HIS A 32 37.49 -24.73 -19.18
N GLU A 33 37.63 -23.59 -18.48
CA GLU A 33 37.66 -23.54 -17.01
C GLU A 33 36.34 -24.03 -16.37
N VAL A 34 35.19 -23.71 -16.97
CA VAL A 34 33.88 -24.21 -16.54
C VAL A 34 33.82 -25.73 -16.67
N LEU A 35 34.27 -26.28 -17.81
CA LEU A 35 34.32 -27.73 -18.04
C LEU A 35 35.31 -28.46 -17.13
N GLN A 36 36.30 -27.76 -16.59
CA GLN A 36 37.19 -28.26 -15.53
C GLN A 36 36.57 -28.20 -14.11
N GLY A 37 35.32 -27.74 -13.99
CA GLY A 37 34.60 -27.66 -12.72
C GLY A 37 34.78 -26.36 -11.94
N MET A 38 35.37 -25.32 -12.56
CA MET A 38 35.48 -24.01 -11.93
C MET A 38 34.20 -23.19 -12.15
N GLN A 39 33.64 -22.63 -11.08
CA GLN A 39 32.53 -21.69 -11.20
C GLN A 39 33.03 -20.37 -11.81
N ARG A 40 32.27 -19.85 -12.79
CA ARG A 40 32.57 -18.57 -13.46
C ARG A 40 31.37 -17.65 -13.47
N VAL A 41 31.63 -16.35 -13.37
CA VAL A 41 30.61 -15.30 -13.38
C VAL A 41 30.95 -14.33 -14.51
N VAL A 42 30.00 -14.14 -15.42
CA VAL A 42 30.09 -13.19 -16.52
C VAL A 42 29.07 -12.09 -16.29
N THR A 43 29.55 -10.85 -16.15
CA THR A 43 28.71 -9.66 -15.98
C THR A 43 29.26 -8.52 -16.83
N PHE A 44 28.38 -7.60 -17.21
CA PHE A 44 28.75 -6.41 -17.96
C PHE A 44 28.25 -5.18 -17.19
N PRO A 45 29.14 -4.24 -16.82
CA PRO A 45 28.71 -3.06 -16.07
C PRO A 45 27.60 -2.26 -16.75
N GLY A 46 26.61 -1.82 -15.97
CA GLY A 46 25.48 -1.03 -16.48
C GLY A 46 24.38 -1.84 -17.16
N SER A 47 24.44 -3.16 -17.14
CA SER A 47 23.34 -4.03 -17.60
C SER A 47 22.52 -4.49 -16.39
N SER A 48 21.29 -4.00 -16.19
CA SER A 48 20.37 -4.57 -15.20
C SER A 48 18.93 -4.47 -15.71
N GLN A 49 17.99 -5.16 -15.07
CA GLN A 49 16.57 -4.98 -15.36
C GLN A 49 16.08 -3.54 -15.11
N TYR A 50 16.77 -2.81 -14.22
CA TYR A 50 16.56 -1.39 -13.98
C TYR A 50 17.39 -0.60 -14.99
N GLY A 51 16.84 -0.38 -16.18
CA GLY A 51 17.41 0.54 -17.16
C GLY A 51 17.42 1.99 -16.66
N ARG A 52 17.86 2.94 -17.50
CA ARG A 52 17.88 4.39 -17.19
C ARG A 52 16.49 4.97 -16.84
N THR A 53 15.42 4.28 -17.19
CA THR A 53 14.02 4.66 -16.96
C THR A 53 13.37 3.96 -15.76
N GLY A 54 14.09 3.10 -15.03
CA GLY A 54 13.55 2.28 -13.94
C GLY A 54 12.71 1.10 -14.46
N GLY A 55 13.13 -0.12 -14.16
CA GLY A 55 12.38 -1.33 -14.51
C GLY A 55 11.12 -1.47 -13.64
N GLY A 56 9.98 -1.78 -14.25
CA GLY A 56 8.72 -2.04 -13.55
C GLY A 56 8.72 -3.33 -12.71
N THR A 57 7.64 -3.54 -11.95
CA THR A 57 7.44 -4.67 -11.01
C THR A 57 7.49 -6.07 -11.65
N SER A 58 7.49 -6.17 -12.99
CA SER A 58 7.54 -7.43 -13.76
C SER A 58 8.81 -7.60 -14.62
N ALA A 59 9.79 -6.70 -14.47
CA ALA A 59 10.98 -6.69 -15.33
C ALA A 59 11.86 -7.95 -15.17
N CYS A 60 11.98 -8.49 -13.95
CA CYS A 60 12.73 -9.73 -13.69
C CYS A 60 12.10 -10.95 -14.39
N GLY A 61 10.77 -11.07 -14.36
CA GLY A 61 10.04 -12.15 -15.03
C GLY A 61 10.19 -12.11 -16.55
N LEU A 62 10.08 -10.92 -17.15
CA LEU A 62 10.31 -10.72 -18.57
C LEU A 62 11.75 -11.04 -18.98
N ALA A 63 12.74 -10.60 -18.19
CA ALA A 63 14.15 -10.92 -18.43
C ALA A 63 14.42 -12.43 -18.36
N ALA A 64 13.86 -13.12 -17.35
CA ALA A 64 14.03 -14.56 -17.17
C ALA A 64 13.44 -15.38 -18.31
N LEU A 65 12.20 -15.09 -18.74
CA LEU A 65 11.57 -15.78 -19.86
C LEU A 65 12.22 -15.43 -21.21
N ASN A 66 12.67 -14.18 -21.40
CA ASN A 66 13.39 -13.80 -22.62
C ASN A 66 14.80 -14.43 -22.67
N CYS A 67 15.45 -14.62 -21.52
CA CYS A 67 16.66 -15.44 -21.41
C CYS A 67 16.42 -16.87 -21.88
N ALA A 68 15.38 -17.53 -21.34
CA ALA A 68 15.00 -18.87 -21.78
C ALA A 68 14.74 -18.91 -23.30
N ARG A 69 13.93 -17.99 -23.83
CA ARG A 69 13.62 -17.88 -25.26
C ARG A 69 14.87 -17.77 -26.14
N ILE A 70 15.76 -16.82 -25.83
CA ILE A 70 16.92 -16.52 -26.66
C ILE A 70 17.91 -17.69 -26.65
N ILE A 71 18.21 -18.26 -25.49
CA ILE A 71 19.20 -19.33 -25.38
C ILE A 71 18.66 -20.63 -26.00
N LEU A 72 17.40 -20.98 -25.73
CA LEU A 72 16.76 -22.14 -26.33
C LEU A 72 16.54 -21.99 -27.85
N GLY A 73 16.28 -20.77 -28.31
CA GLY A 73 16.20 -20.43 -29.74
C GLY A 73 17.54 -20.65 -30.46
N LYS A 74 18.65 -20.18 -29.88
CA LYS A 74 20.00 -20.41 -30.41
C LYS A 74 20.35 -21.89 -30.55
N TYR A 75 19.89 -22.71 -29.60
CA TYR A 75 20.02 -24.17 -29.72
C TYR A 75 19.26 -24.73 -30.93
N LYS A 76 18.05 -24.23 -31.19
CA LYS A 76 17.24 -24.62 -32.36
C LYS A 76 17.83 -24.15 -33.69
N GLU A 77 18.51 -23.00 -33.69
CA GLU A 77 19.30 -22.52 -34.84
C GLU A 77 20.54 -23.38 -35.14
N GLY A 78 20.81 -24.40 -34.32
CA GLY A 78 21.90 -25.36 -34.54
C GLY A 78 23.16 -25.11 -33.71
N LEU A 79 23.18 -24.10 -32.82
CA LEU A 79 24.29 -23.88 -31.90
C LEU A 79 24.21 -24.86 -30.72
N GLN A 80 25.16 -25.77 -30.61
CA GLN A 80 25.22 -26.78 -29.55
C GLN A 80 26.60 -26.80 -28.87
N GLY A 81 26.70 -27.42 -27.70
CA GLY A 81 27.96 -27.62 -26.98
C GLY A 81 28.69 -26.31 -26.64
N THR A 82 30.02 -26.29 -26.83
CA THR A 82 30.90 -25.16 -26.52
C THR A 82 30.53 -23.88 -27.28
N PRO A 83 30.20 -23.92 -28.59
CA PRO A 83 29.69 -22.73 -29.31
C PRO A 83 28.46 -22.06 -28.67
N LEU A 84 27.52 -22.86 -28.15
CA LEU A 84 26.35 -22.32 -27.45
C LEU A 84 26.78 -21.65 -26.13
N LEU A 85 27.63 -22.33 -25.35
CA LEU A 85 28.16 -21.82 -24.09
C LEU A 85 28.89 -20.47 -24.27
N GLU A 86 29.76 -20.36 -25.27
CA GLU A 86 30.46 -19.12 -25.61
C GLU A 86 29.51 -18.02 -26.08
N THR A 87 28.44 -18.38 -26.79
CA THR A 87 27.43 -17.41 -27.24
C THR A 87 26.67 -16.82 -26.05
N VAL A 88 26.38 -17.60 -25.01
CA VAL A 88 25.77 -17.09 -23.77
C VAL A 88 26.67 -16.07 -23.07
N MET A 89 27.99 -16.26 -23.14
CA MET A 89 28.98 -15.34 -22.54
C MET A 89 29.15 -14.01 -23.31
N ARG A 90 28.44 -13.78 -24.42
CA ARG A 90 28.55 -12.54 -25.21
C ARG A 90 27.73 -11.41 -24.59
N ARG A 91 28.28 -10.18 -24.65
CA ARG A 91 27.57 -8.95 -24.26
C ARG A 91 26.27 -8.76 -25.05
N GLU A 92 26.30 -9.05 -26.35
CA GLU A 92 25.15 -8.95 -27.24
C GLU A 92 23.99 -9.84 -26.76
N THR A 93 24.28 -11.07 -26.32
CA THR A 93 23.27 -11.97 -25.77
C THR A 93 22.62 -11.37 -24.53
N LEU A 94 23.41 -10.82 -23.60
CA LEU A 94 22.84 -10.17 -22.41
C LEU A 94 22.00 -8.94 -22.76
N GLN A 95 22.45 -8.11 -23.70
CA GLN A 95 21.70 -6.94 -24.16
C GLN A 95 20.37 -7.32 -24.80
N ASN A 96 20.36 -8.37 -25.64
CA ASN A 96 19.13 -8.88 -26.26
C ASN A 96 18.14 -9.43 -25.23
N ILE A 97 18.66 -10.05 -24.15
CA ILE A 97 17.84 -10.55 -23.04
C ILE A 97 17.19 -9.40 -22.27
N LEU A 98 17.97 -8.39 -21.89
CA LEU A 98 17.49 -7.25 -21.10
C LEU A 98 16.73 -6.21 -21.93
N GLY A 99 16.85 -6.23 -23.26
CA GLY A 99 16.18 -5.27 -24.16
C GLY A 99 14.67 -5.23 -23.95
N ILE A 100 14.04 -6.39 -23.68
CA ILE A 100 12.60 -6.49 -23.38
C ILE A 100 12.17 -5.64 -22.18
N CYS A 101 13.07 -5.43 -21.20
CA CYS A 101 12.76 -4.67 -19.98
C CYS A 101 12.69 -3.17 -20.26
N GLN A 102 13.37 -2.68 -21.30
CA GLN A 102 13.36 -1.25 -21.66
C GLN A 102 12.05 -0.85 -22.35
N SER A 103 11.44 -1.79 -23.07
CA SER A 103 10.14 -1.61 -23.72
C SER A 103 8.96 -1.78 -22.77
N TRP A 104 9.19 -2.23 -21.53
CA TRP A 104 8.16 -2.43 -20.52
C TRP A 104 8.00 -1.19 -19.63
N SER A 105 6.86 -0.52 -19.72
CA SER A 105 6.55 0.71 -18.95
C SER A 105 5.45 0.54 -17.90
N ASN A 106 4.85 -0.65 -17.79
CA ASN A 106 3.70 -0.88 -16.90
C ASN A 106 4.15 -1.28 -15.47
N SER A 107 3.52 -0.71 -14.44
CA SER A 107 3.79 -0.97 -13.02
C SER A 107 3.02 -2.16 -12.43
N SER A 108 2.29 -2.91 -13.26
CA SER A 108 1.54 -4.09 -12.84
C SER A 108 2.48 -5.28 -12.60
N HIS A 109 2.26 -5.98 -11.48
CA HIS A 109 2.93 -7.22 -11.14
C HIS A 109 2.30 -8.37 -11.94
N LEU A 110 3.09 -9.01 -12.79
CA LEU A 110 2.68 -10.14 -13.62
C LEU A 110 3.36 -11.41 -13.12
N GLU A 111 2.59 -12.49 -13.06
CA GLU A 111 3.12 -13.81 -12.74
C GLU A 111 3.80 -14.45 -13.96
N VAL A 112 4.68 -15.43 -13.73
CA VAL A 112 5.37 -16.13 -14.83
C VAL A 112 4.39 -16.80 -15.79
N ASP A 113 3.25 -17.29 -15.30
CA ASP A 113 2.20 -17.88 -16.13
C ASP A 113 1.60 -16.86 -17.10
N GLU A 114 1.29 -15.65 -16.63
CA GLU A 114 0.77 -14.57 -17.46
C GLU A 114 1.78 -14.11 -18.51
N ILE A 115 3.04 -13.96 -18.10
CA ILE A 115 4.12 -13.58 -19.02
C ILE A 115 4.33 -14.69 -20.06
N SER A 116 4.40 -15.95 -19.65
CA SER A 116 4.62 -17.09 -20.56
C SER A 116 3.48 -17.30 -21.56
N ALA A 117 2.27 -16.85 -21.22
CA ALA A 117 1.10 -16.87 -22.10
C ALA A 117 1.16 -15.80 -23.22
N ALA A 118 2.08 -14.82 -23.14
CA ALA A 118 2.23 -13.84 -24.20
C ALA A 118 2.68 -14.52 -25.51
N PRO A 119 2.17 -14.08 -26.69
CA PRO A 119 2.41 -14.78 -27.95
C PRO A 119 3.89 -15.06 -28.23
N ILE A 120 4.77 -14.09 -27.96
CA ILE A 120 6.22 -14.25 -28.16
C ILE A 120 6.81 -15.43 -27.37
N PHE A 121 6.33 -15.70 -26.16
CA PHE A 121 6.80 -16.82 -25.33
C PHE A 121 6.02 -18.09 -25.61
N ALA A 122 4.69 -18.01 -25.72
CA ALA A 122 3.83 -19.14 -26.01
C ALA A 122 4.16 -19.80 -27.35
N MET A 123 4.63 -19.04 -28.36
CA MET A 123 5.05 -19.60 -29.65
C MET A 123 6.45 -20.21 -29.60
N THR A 124 7.33 -19.74 -28.71
CA THR A 124 8.76 -20.13 -28.70
C THR A 124 9.14 -21.13 -27.61
N LEU A 125 8.40 -21.14 -26.50
CA LEU A 125 8.65 -21.95 -25.32
C LEU A 125 7.50 -22.92 -25.08
N ARG A 126 7.84 -24.14 -24.66
CA ARG A 126 6.89 -25.15 -24.21
C ARG A 126 7.15 -25.45 -22.75
N LEU A 127 6.15 -25.22 -21.90
CA LEU A 127 6.16 -25.66 -20.51
C LEU A 127 6.11 -27.20 -20.48
N LYS A 128 7.15 -27.83 -19.94
CA LYS A 128 7.30 -29.29 -19.78
C LYS A 128 6.79 -29.75 -18.41
N ALA A 129 7.06 -28.98 -17.36
CA ALA A 129 6.67 -29.29 -15.99
C ALA A 129 6.56 -28.00 -15.16
N GLN A 130 5.74 -28.06 -14.12
CA GLN A 130 5.61 -27.02 -13.10
C GLN A 130 5.62 -27.67 -11.72
N GLU A 131 6.23 -27.01 -10.74
CA GLU A 131 6.32 -27.50 -9.36
C GLU A 131 6.24 -26.35 -8.37
N TYR A 132 5.56 -26.61 -7.25
CA TYR A 132 5.48 -25.71 -6.09
C TYR A 132 6.05 -26.45 -4.90
N SER A 133 7.09 -25.89 -4.26
CA SER A 133 7.79 -26.58 -3.18
C SER A 133 8.48 -25.63 -2.22
N ALA A 134 8.77 -26.09 -1.00
CA ALA A 134 9.53 -25.31 -0.03
C ALA A 134 10.97 -25.05 -0.52
N SER A 135 11.48 -23.84 -0.31
CA SER A 135 12.86 -23.45 -0.66
C SER A 135 13.87 -24.16 0.23
N SER A 136 14.31 -25.34 -0.23
CA SER A 136 15.28 -26.20 0.45
C SER A 136 16.26 -26.82 -0.55
N LEU A 137 17.46 -27.17 -0.09
CA LEU A 137 18.53 -27.73 -0.94
C LEU A 137 18.07 -29.00 -1.64
N ARG A 138 17.31 -29.83 -0.93
CA ARG A 138 16.75 -31.06 -1.45
C ARG A 138 15.75 -30.80 -2.58
N ASN A 139 14.83 -29.86 -2.39
CA ASN A 139 13.77 -29.60 -3.36
C ASN A 139 14.30 -28.93 -4.62
N LEU A 140 15.18 -27.93 -4.49
CA LEU A 140 15.81 -27.27 -5.65
C LEU A 140 16.76 -28.22 -6.40
N SER A 141 17.55 -29.03 -5.69
CA SER A 141 18.35 -30.07 -6.34
C SER A 141 17.47 -31.08 -7.07
N GLY A 142 16.35 -31.49 -6.47
CA GLY A 142 15.37 -32.38 -7.09
C GLY A 142 14.73 -31.79 -8.34
N LEU A 143 14.38 -30.50 -8.33
CA LEU A 143 13.84 -29.79 -9.48
C LEU A 143 14.85 -29.78 -10.64
N LEU A 144 16.09 -29.33 -10.38
CA LEU A 144 17.14 -29.30 -11.39
C LEU A 144 17.47 -30.70 -11.94
N GLN A 145 17.46 -31.71 -11.07
CA GLN A 145 17.69 -33.10 -11.46
C GLN A 145 16.58 -33.64 -12.37
N ARG A 146 15.32 -33.29 -12.13
CA ARG A 146 14.18 -33.65 -12.99
C ARG A 146 14.13 -32.86 -14.28
N ALA A 147 14.56 -31.59 -14.23
CA ALA A 147 14.61 -30.72 -15.40
C ALA A 147 15.77 -31.07 -16.35
N LYS A 148 16.80 -31.75 -15.84
CA LYS A 148 17.97 -32.17 -16.63
C LYS A 148 17.52 -32.97 -17.88
N PRO A 149 17.94 -32.56 -19.08
CA PRO A 149 17.59 -33.28 -20.31
C PRO A 149 18.31 -34.63 -20.37
N ALA A 150 17.64 -35.62 -20.96
CA ALA A 150 18.30 -36.86 -21.36
C ALA A 150 19.30 -36.60 -22.51
N ALA A 151 20.16 -37.58 -22.84
CA ALA A 151 21.26 -37.39 -23.80
C ALA A 151 20.83 -36.86 -25.18
N ASN A 152 19.61 -37.15 -25.62
CA ASN A 152 19.05 -36.70 -26.91
C ASN A 152 17.92 -35.66 -26.76
N GLU A 153 17.70 -35.13 -25.57
CA GLU A 153 16.69 -34.10 -25.34
C GLU A 153 17.27 -32.69 -25.50
N PRO A 154 16.46 -31.71 -25.97
CA PRO A 154 16.90 -30.33 -26.04
C PRO A 154 17.20 -29.78 -24.63
N PRO A 155 18.04 -28.73 -24.53
CA PRO A 155 18.24 -28.02 -23.29
C PRO A 155 16.94 -27.58 -22.62
N ALA A 156 16.99 -27.50 -21.30
CA ALA A 156 15.88 -27.06 -20.48
C ALA A 156 16.20 -25.74 -19.78
N ALA A 157 15.21 -24.88 -19.63
CA ALA A 157 15.25 -23.67 -18.85
C ALA A 157 14.33 -23.82 -17.63
N VAL A 158 14.84 -23.62 -16.43
CA VAL A 158 14.05 -23.67 -15.20
C VAL A 158 13.89 -22.25 -14.68
N VAL A 159 12.71 -21.66 -14.84
CA VAL A 159 12.36 -20.35 -14.29
C VAL A 159 11.83 -20.56 -12.88
N ILE A 160 12.56 -20.04 -11.90
CA ILE A 160 12.28 -20.21 -10.48
C ILE A 160 11.82 -18.86 -9.92
N THR A 161 10.60 -18.84 -9.39
CA THR A 161 9.97 -17.64 -8.85
C THR A 161 9.75 -17.81 -7.36
N ARG A 162 10.22 -16.80 -6.62
CA ARG A 162 9.90 -16.57 -5.22
C ARG A 162 9.82 -15.06 -5.03
N PRO A 163 8.62 -14.45 -5.04
CA PRO A 163 8.48 -13.00 -5.03
C PRO A 163 9.34 -12.33 -3.93
N PRO A 164 10.11 -11.28 -4.26
CA PRO A 164 10.18 -10.56 -5.55
C PRO A 164 11.19 -11.15 -6.57
N GLU A 165 11.84 -12.28 -6.26
CA GLU A 165 12.94 -12.83 -7.02
C GLU A 165 12.47 -13.80 -8.12
N ILE A 166 12.92 -13.57 -9.36
CA ILE A 166 12.71 -14.47 -10.49
C ILE A 166 14.07 -14.73 -11.15
N ILE A 167 14.51 -15.99 -11.09
CA ILE A 167 15.83 -16.43 -11.56
C ILE A 167 15.61 -17.56 -12.56
N VAL A 168 16.42 -17.61 -13.63
CA VAL A 168 16.38 -18.74 -14.58
C VAL A 168 17.67 -19.54 -14.50
N CYS A 169 17.54 -20.86 -14.45
CA CYS A 169 18.65 -21.81 -14.52
C CYS A 169 18.50 -22.65 -15.80
N MET A 170 19.42 -22.45 -16.75
CA MET A 170 19.51 -23.26 -17.96
C MET A 170 20.36 -24.50 -17.71
N ILE A 171 19.97 -25.62 -18.30
CA ILE A 171 20.71 -26.88 -18.26
C ILE A 171 21.04 -27.26 -19.69
N ILE A 172 22.31 -27.12 -20.06
CA ILE A 172 22.84 -27.48 -21.38
C ILE A 172 23.82 -28.65 -21.26
N ARG A 173 23.96 -29.44 -22.33
CA ARG A 173 24.94 -30.52 -22.43
C ARG A 173 26.15 -30.03 -23.25
N VAL A 174 27.35 -30.15 -22.69
CA VAL A 174 28.62 -29.79 -23.34
C VAL A 174 29.63 -30.91 -23.08
N GLU A 175 30.19 -31.52 -24.12
CA GLU A 175 31.22 -32.58 -24.01
C GLU A 175 30.86 -33.70 -23.02
N GLU A 176 29.64 -34.22 -23.10
CA GLU A 176 29.12 -35.24 -22.18
C GLU A 176 29.07 -34.83 -20.70
N GLN A 177 29.06 -33.53 -20.41
CA GLN A 177 28.83 -32.96 -19.08
C GLN A 177 27.63 -32.00 -19.10
N ASP A 178 26.97 -31.84 -17.95
CA ASP A 178 25.91 -30.84 -17.81
C ASP A 178 26.49 -29.55 -17.28
N VAL A 179 26.13 -28.46 -17.93
CA VAL A 179 26.48 -27.11 -17.49
C VAL A 179 25.20 -26.41 -17.06
N PHE A 180 25.18 -25.99 -15.80
CA PHE A 180 24.13 -25.19 -15.20
C PHE A 180 24.50 -23.71 -15.37
N ILE A 181 23.62 -22.97 -16.05
CA ILE A 181 23.80 -21.54 -16.31
C ILE A 181 22.69 -20.79 -15.59
N THR A 182 23.03 -20.13 -14.50
CA THR A 182 22.09 -19.30 -13.74
C THR A 182 22.16 -17.87 -14.24
N PHE A 183 21.04 -17.30 -14.63
CA PHE A 183 20.92 -15.89 -14.99
C PHE A 183 20.16 -15.14 -13.91
N ASP A 184 20.83 -14.15 -13.32
CA ASP A 184 20.24 -13.20 -12.37
C ASP A 184 20.24 -11.80 -13.02
N SER A 185 19.06 -11.21 -13.16
CA SER A 185 18.87 -9.87 -13.73
C SER A 185 19.14 -8.74 -12.73
N HIS A 186 19.33 -9.08 -11.45
CA HIS A 186 19.59 -8.12 -10.37
C HIS A 186 21.10 -7.93 -10.11
N PRO A 187 21.52 -6.74 -9.69
CA PRO A 187 22.82 -6.55 -9.06
C PRO A 187 22.90 -7.31 -7.72
N ARG A 188 24.02 -8.00 -7.46
CA ARG A 188 24.26 -8.74 -6.20
C ARG A 188 25.67 -8.50 -5.69
N PRO A 189 26.01 -8.87 -4.45
CA PRO A 189 27.39 -8.77 -3.96
C PRO A 189 28.43 -9.48 -4.85
N LYS A 190 28.07 -10.57 -5.54
CA LYS A 190 28.95 -11.27 -6.50
C LYS A 190 29.07 -10.56 -7.87
N HIS A 191 28.14 -9.68 -8.20
CA HIS A 191 28.10 -8.90 -9.44
C HIS A 191 27.37 -7.56 -9.18
N PRO A 192 28.05 -6.60 -8.51
CA PRO A 192 27.40 -5.36 -8.07
C PRO A 192 27.08 -4.42 -9.23
N ASP A 193 27.75 -4.60 -10.37
CA ASP A 193 27.65 -3.68 -11.51
C ASP A 193 26.50 -4.02 -12.48
N GLY A 194 25.73 -5.09 -12.21
CA GLY A 194 24.60 -5.48 -13.05
C GLY A 194 24.16 -6.94 -12.94
N ALA A 195 23.33 -7.34 -13.89
CA ALA A 195 22.93 -8.71 -14.20
C ALA A 195 24.15 -9.57 -14.55
N ALA A 196 24.03 -10.87 -14.33
CA ALA A 196 25.11 -11.81 -14.57
C ALA A 196 24.64 -13.21 -14.97
N PHE A 197 25.52 -13.90 -15.68
CA PHE A 197 25.48 -15.34 -15.88
C PHE A 197 26.49 -16.01 -14.95
N ILE A 198 26.03 -17.03 -14.22
CA ILE A 198 26.86 -17.88 -13.37
C ILE A 198 26.87 -19.28 -13.98
N PHE A 199 28.06 -19.77 -14.29
CA PHE A 199 28.31 -21.06 -14.92
C PHE A 199 28.90 -22.03 -13.90
N ASP A 200 28.31 -23.22 -13.79
CA ASP A 200 28.77 -24.29 -12.90
C ASP A 200 28.45 -25.65 -13.52
N THR A 201 29.25 -26.67 -13.25
CA THR A 201 28.99 -28.07 -13.64
C THR A 201 28.49 -28.91 -12.47
N SER A 202 28.50 -28.36 -11.25
CA SER A 202 28.08 -29.04 -10.02
C SER A 202 26.64 -28.69 -9.66
N LEU A 203 25.74 -29.66 -9.77
CA LEU A 203 24.34 -29.51 -9.37
C LEU A 203 24.20 -29.05 -7.89
N PRO A 204 24.90 -29.64 -6.90
CA PRO A 204 24.83 -29.17 -5.52
C PRO A 204 25.24 -27.71 -5.34
N ARG A 205 26.36 -27.26 -5.95
CA ARG A 205 26.78 -25.84 -5.85
C ARG A 205 25.78 -24.90 -6.49
N THR A 206 25.21 -25.26 -7.63
CA THR A 206 24.16 -24.46 -8.29
C THR A 206 22.94 -24.35 -7.38
N ALA A 207 22.48 -25.46 -6.79
CA ALA A 207 21.33 -25.46 -5.89
C ALA A 207 21.59 -24.66 -4.60
N GLU A 208 22.79 -24.77 -4.00
CA GLU A 208 23.20 -23.93 -2.86
C GLU A 208 23.20 -22.45 -3.22
N TYR A 209 23.70 -22.09 -4.41
CA TYR A 209 23.70 -20.71 -4.87
C TYR A 209 22.27 -20.18 -5.09
N LEU A 210 21.39 -20.97 -5.72
CA LEU A 210 19.98 -20.60 -5.90
C LEU A 210 19.27 -20.39 -4.56
N ILE A 211 19.61 -21.15 -3.51
CA ILE A 211 19.06 -20.94 -2.16
C ILE A 211 19.55 -19.66 -1.52
N GLN A 212 20.81 -19.30 -1.75
CA GLN A 212 21.34 -18.02 -1.26
C GLN A 212 20.63 -16.84 -1.94
N LEU A 213 20.34 -16.94 -3.23
CA LEU A 213 19.60 -15.92 -3.98
C LEU A 213 18.13 -15.85 -3.56
N LEU A 214 17.48 -17.01 -3.47
CA LEU A 214 16.09 -17.16 -3.09
C LEU A 214 15.96 -17.33 -1.57
N GLY A 215 16.88 -16.79 -0.77
CA GLY A 215 16.90 -16.96 0.67
C GLY A 215 15.85 -16.12 1.38
N TYR A 216 15.45 -16.51 2.59
CA TYR A 216 14.58 -15.71 3.44
C TYR A 216 15.04 -15.73 4.88
N ASP A 217 14.65 -14.71 5.65
CA ASP A 217 14.91 -14.68 7.06
C ASP A 217 14.03 -15.72 7.78
N PRO A 218 14.60 -16.80 8.35
CA PRO A 218 13.84 -17.82 9.07
C PRO A 218 13.15 -17.27 10.32
N LYS A 219 13.50 -16.05 10.76
CA LYS A 219 12.81 -15.36 11.86
C LYS A 219 11.39 -14.94 11.47
N LEU A 220 11.11 -14.68 10.19
CA LEU A 220 9.77 -14.35 9.68
C LEU A 220 8.79 -15.53 9.82
N LEU A 221 9.29 -16.77 9.79
CA LEU A 221 8.48 -17.98 10.04
C LEU A 221 8.21 -18.26 11.52
N ARG A 222 8.85 -17.53 12.45
CA ARG A 222 8.62 -17.69 13.89
C ARG A 222 7.46 -16.84 14.39
N ASP A 223 6.95 -15.95 13.55
CA ASP A 223 5.79 -15.14 13.85
C ASP A 223 4.50 -15.93 13.60
N ARG A 224 3.77 -16.27 14.66
CA ARG A 224 2.54 -17.10 14.59
C ARG A 224 1.39 -16.41 13.83
N THR A 225 1.55 -15.11 13.69
CA THR A 225 0.69 -14.08 13.11
C THR A 225 0.63 -14.10 11.58
N MET A 226 1.73 -14.50 10.93
CA MET A 226 1.91 -14.47 9.47
C MET A 226 2.21 -15.85 8.88
N GLN A 227 1.65 -16.91 9.46
CA GLN A 227 2.01 -18.27 9.05
C GLN A 227 1.72 -18.58 7.57
N TRP A 228 0.63 -18.09 6.99
CA TRP A 228 0.27 -18.39 5.60
C TRP A 228 1.04 -17.52 4.59
N GLU A 229 1.25 -16.23 4.87
CA GLU A 229 2.10 -15.33 4.07
C GLU A 229 3.56 -15.77 4.14
N ALA A 230 4.06 -16.13 5.33
CA ALA A 230 5.40 -16.65 5.52
C ALA A 230 5.57 -18.06 4.92
N GLN A 231 4.52 -18.90 4.88
CA GLN A 231 4.54 -20.19 4.16
C GLN A 231 4.55 -20.02 2.64
N MET A 232 3.78 -19.08 2.08
CA MET A 232 3.83 -18.72 0.66
C MET A 232 5.20 -18.14 0.30
N LEU A 233 5.74 -17.27 1.16
CA LEU A 233 7.10 -16.76 1.00
C LEU A 233 8.11 -17.90 1.08
N ALA A 234 7.96 -18.90 1.96
CA ALA A 234 8.89 -20.03 2.10
C ALA A 234 8.88 -21.01 0.92
N GLN A 235 7.91 -20.91 0.01
CA GLN A 235 7.81 -21.73 -1.19
C GLN A 235 8.35 -21.01 -2.41
N PHE A 236 8.83 -21.79 -3.38
CA PHE A 236 9.14 -21.32 -4.73
C PHE A 236 8.24 -22.05 -5.72
N SER A 237 7.97 -21.41 -6.85
CA SER A 237 7.43 -22.07 -8.04
C SER A 237 8.53 -22.26 -9.08
N GLY A 238 8.59 -23.44 -9.71
CA GLY A 238 9.57 -23.80 -10.71
C GLY A 238 8.89 -24.20 -12.01
N HIS A 239 9.13 -23.45 -13.08
CA HIS A 239 8.57 -23.69 -14.41
C HIS A 239 9.68 -24.17 -15.35
N VAL A 240 9.55 -25.40 -15.85
CA VAL A 240 10.53 -26.02 -16.75
C VAL A 240 10.08 -25.82 -18.19
N PHE A 241 10.83 -25.02 -18.95
CA PHE A 241 10.60 -24.74 -20.36
C PHE A 241 11.62 -25.44 -21.25
N VAL A 242 11.16 -25.83 -22.44
CA VAL A 242 11.99 -26.30 -23.55
C VAL A 242 11.62 -25.54 -24.82
N ALA A 243 12.52 -25.50 -25.81
CA ALA A 243 12.23 -24.88 -27.10
C ALA A 243 11.04 -25.57 -27.81
N ARG A 244 10.12 -24.81 -28.37
CA ARG A 244 9.14 -25.33 -29.35
C ARG A 244 9.80 -25.55 -30.71
N ASP A 245 9.21 -26.45 -31.49
CA ASP A 245 9.51 -26.54 -32.91
C ASP A 245 8.69 -25.46 -33.62
N ILE A 246 9.38 -24.48 -34.20
CA ILE A 246 8.78 -23.35 -34.91
C ILE A 246 9.31 -23.39 -36.34
N PRO A 247 8.49 -23.10 -37.35
CA PRO A 247 8.98 -22.82 -38.70
C PRO A 247 10.01 -21.67 -38.68
N ASP A 248 10.88 -21.58 -39.70
CA ASP A 248 11.79 -20.44 -39.85
C ASP A 248 10.98 -19.13 -39.95
N ILE A 249 10.97 -18.36 -38.86
CA ILE A 249 10.35 -17.02 -38.80
C ILE A 249 11.45 -15.99 -39.05
N PRO A 250 11.31 -15.10 -40.05
CA PRO A 250 12.29 -14.05 -40.28
C PRO A 250 12.45 -13.12 -39.06
N ALA A 251 13.66 -12.60 -38.83
CA ALA A 251 13.97 -11.79 -37.64
C ALA A 251 13.05 -10.56 -37.47
N ASP A 252 12.65 -9.92 -38.57
CA ASP A 252 11.77 -8.75 -38.56
C ASP A 252 10.36 -9.06 -38.00
N TRP A 253 9.87 -10.28 -38.28
CA TRP A 253 8.60 -10.76 -37.75
C TRP A 253 8.69 -11.02 -36.25
N MET A 254 9.83 -11.50 -35.76
CA MET A 254 10.04 -11.71 -34.32
C MET A 254 10.05 -10.40 -33.54
N ASN A 255 10.67 -9.34 -34.08
CA ASN A 255 10.65 -8.01 -33.46
C ASN A 255 9.23 -7.45 -33.39
N SER A 256 8.48 -7.55 -34.49
CA SER A 256 7.07 -7.11 -34.55
C SER A 256 6.18 -7.91 -33.60
N LEU A 257 6.37 -9.24 -33.53
CA LEU A 257 5.65 -10.11 -32.60
C LEU A 257 5.97 -9.78 -31.15
N MET A 258 7.22 -9.44 -30.85
CA MET A 258 7.67 -9.05 -29.52
C MET A 258 6.99 -7.74 -29.09
N GLU A 259 7.01 -6.71 -29.94
CA GLU A 259 6.34 -5.43 -29.66
C GLU A 259 4.82 -5.59 -29.48
N ALA A 260 4.18 -6.36 -30.35
CA ALA A 260 2.76 -6.69 -30.23
C ALA A 260 2.44 -7.47 -28.95
N SER A 261 3.29 -8.43 -28.57
CA SER A 261 3.12 -9.23 -27.35
C SER A 261 3.25 -8.37 -26.09
N LEU A 262 4.22 -7.45 -26.05
CA LEU A 262 4.39 -6.53 -24.93
C LEU A 262 3.23 -5.55 -24.83
N SER A 263 2.76 -5.02 -25.96
CA SER A 263 1.58 -4.16 -26.01
C SER A 263 0.32 -4.90 -25.54
N SER A 264 0.16 -6.16 -25.95
CA SER A 264 -0.94 -7.02 -25.49
C SER A 264 -0.88 -7.31 -23.99
N LEU A 265 0.31 -7.61 -23.45
CA LEU A 265 0.51 -7.78 -22.01
C LEU A 265 0.21 -6.50 -21.23
N ALA A 266 0.70 -5.35 -21.71
CA ALA A 266 0.46 -4.06 -21.09
C ALA A 266 -1.03 -3.70 -21.07
N LEU A 267 -1.74 -3.92 -22.18
CA LEU A 267 -3.19 -3.73 -22.27
C LEU A 267 -3.95 -4.69 -21.36
N LYS A 268 -3.58 -5.97 -21.27
CA LYS A 268 -4.21 -6.92 -20.35
C LYS A 268 -4.05 -6.49 -18.90
N ALA A 269 -2.86 -6.05 -18.52
CA ALA A 269 -2.57 -5.53 -17.19
C ALA A 269 -3.38 -4.26 -16.88
N GLU A 270 -3.48 -3.33 -17.84
CA GLU A 270 -4.31 -2.13 -17.71
C GLU A 270 -5.80 -2.46 -17.60
N VAL A 271 -6.31 -3.37 -18.42
CA VAL A 271 -7.70 -3.85 -18.36
C VAL A 271 -7.99 -4.47 -17.00
N ALA A 272 -7.11 -5.34 -16.48
CA ALA A 272 -7.29 -5.94 -15.15
C ALA A 272 -7.31 -4.87 -14.05
N SER A 273 -6.42 -3.87 -14.12
CA SER A 273 -6.42 -2.75 -13.18
C SER A 273 -7.68 -1.90 -13.28
N LEU A 274 -8.15 -1.60 -14.49
CA LEU A 274 -9.36 -0.83 -14.73
C LEU A 274 -10.61 -1.60 -14.29
N GLN A 275 -10.67 -2.91 -14.52
CA GLN A 275 -11.75 -3.79 -14.05
C GLN A 275 -11.82 -3.77 -12.54
N SER A 276 -10.69 -4.00 -11.85
CA SER A 276 -10.63 -3.93 -10.39
C SER A 276 -11.11 -2.57 -9.85
N ARG A 277 -10.70 -1.47 -10.51
CA ARG A 277 -11.15 -0.12 -10.14
C ARG A 277 -12.63 0.10 -10.44
N ASN A 278 -13.14 -0.41 -11.56
CA ASN A 278 -14.54 -0.31 -11.94
C ASN A 278 -15.44 -1.11 -11.00
N ASP A 279 -15.01 -2.29 -10.57
CA ASP A 279 -15.72 -3.11 -9.59
C ASP A 279 -15.79 -2.37 -8.24
N SER A 280 -14.68 -1.77 -7.81
CA SER A 280 -14.63 -0.92 -6.62
C SER A 280 -15.58 0.28 -6.74
N LEU A 281 -15.54 1.01 -7.86
CA LEU A 281 -16.40 2.18 -8.09
C LEU A 281 -17.89 1.80 -8.22
N THR A 282 -18.17 0.64 -8.83
CA THR A 282 -19.53 0.10 -8.95
C THR A 282 -20.08 -0.23 -7.57
N SER A 283 -19.28 -0.89 -6.73
CA SER A 283 -19.61 -1.15 -5.33
C SER A 283 -19.85 0.14 -4.55
N ASP A 284 -19.00 1.16 -4.73
CA ASP A 284 -19.15 2.46 -4.10
C ASP A 284 -20.41 3.22 -4.57
N ASN A 285 -20.73 3.19 -5.88
CA ASN A 285 -21.95 3.79 -6.42
C ASN A 285 -23.21 3.15 -5.85
N VAL A 286 -23.25 1.82 -5.75
CA VAL A 286 -24.36 1.10 -5.12
C VAL A 286 -24.49 1.48 -3.64
N ARG A 287 -23.37 1.64 -2.93
CA ARG A 287 -23.38 2.10 -1.53
C ARG A 287 -23.96 3.52 -1.42
N LEU A 288 -23.48 4.44 -2.24
CA LEU A 288 -23.93 5.84 -2.25
C LEU A 288 -25.41 5.97 -2.61
N ASP A 289 -25.92 5.20 -3.57
CA ASP A 289 -27.34 5.24 -3.95
C ASP A 289 -28.25 4.82 -2.78
N ARG A 290 -27.84 3.78 -2.02
CA ARG A 290 -28.54 3.37 -0.79
C ARG A 290 -28.49 4.45 0.29
N ASP A 291 -27.34 5.11 0.47
CA ASP A 291 -27.20 6.20 1.44
C ASP A 291 -28.11 7.39 1.09
N VAL A 292 -28.20 7.74 -0.20
CA VAL A 292 -29.11 8.78 -0.70
C VAL A 292 -30.57 8.41 -0.39
N GLN A 293 -30.99 7.17 -0.65
CA GLN A 293 -32.35 6.71 -0.34
C GLN A 293 -32.65 6.74 1.17
N ARG A 294 -31.69 6.33 2.02
CA ARG A 294 -31.82 6.40 3.47
C ARG A 294 -32.01 7.83 3.95
N LEU A 295 -31.13 8.74 3.51
CA LEU A 295 -31.20 10.15 3.89
C LEU A 295 -32.49 10.82 3.41
N GLN A 296 -32.96 10.49 2.19
CA GLN A 296 -34.26 10.97 1.71
C GLN A 296 -35.41 10.51 2.61
N THR A 297 -35.37 9.26 3.08
CA THR A 297 -36.39 8.70 3.99
C THR A 297 -36.34 9.39 5.35
N GLU A 298 -35.15 9.56 5.94
CA GLU A 298 -34.97 10.29 7.20
C GLU A 298 -35.49 11.73 7.09
N LEU A 299 -35.16 12.42 6.01
CA LEU A 299 -35.60 13.80 5.77
C LEU A 299 -37.14 13.88 5.65
N GLN A 300 -37.79 12.89 5.04
CA GLN A 300 -39.25 12.79 5.04
C GLN A 300 -39.82 12.55 6.44
N THR A 301 -39.20 11.70 7.25
CA THR A 301 -39.66 11.44 8.63
C THR A 301 -39.56 12.68 9.51
N LEU A 302 -38.41 13.38 9.48
CA LEU A 302 -38.20 14.61 10.24
C LEU A 302 -39.18 15.71 9.83
N ARG A 303 -39.49 15.85 8.53
CA ARG A 303 -40.53 16.77 8.05
C ARG A 303 -41.89 16.45 8.65
N ARG A 304 -42.28 15.16 8.68
CA ARG A 304 -43.55 14.71 9.29
C ARG A 304 -43.57 14.98 10.80
N GLU A 305 -42.46 14.78 11.50
CA GLU A 305 -42.35 15.07 12.93
C GLU A 305 -42.46 16.56 13.22
N GLN A 306 -41.80 17.41 12.43
CA GLN A 306 -41.88 18.86 12.56
C GLN A 306 -43.32 19.38 12.32
N GLU A 307 -44.02 18.81 11.34
CA GLU A 307 -45.45 19.09 11.12
C GLU A 307 -46.33 18.67 12.30
N ARG A 308 -46.08 17.49 12.90
CA ARG A 308 -46.78 17.05 14.11
C ARG A 308 -46.52 18.01 15.28
N PHE A 309 -45.27 18.40 15.50
CA PHE A 309 -44.90 19.30 16.60
C PHE A 309 -45.54 20.68 16.44
N ARG A 310 -45.60 21.21 15.21
CA ARG A 310 -46.34 22.45 14.90
C ARG A 310 -47.83 22.33 15.24
N ARG A 311 -48.49 21.23 14.85
CA ARG A 311 -49.91 20.98 15.19
C ARG A 311 -50.15 20.92 16.70
N PHE A 312 -49.26 20.30 17.47
CA PHE A 312 -49.35 20.27 18.95
C PHE A 312 -49.14 21.64 19.60
N SER A 313 -48.22 22.45 19.06
CA SER A 313 -48.00 23.82 19.54
C SER A 313 -49.22 24.71 19.31
N ASP A 314 -49.88 24.58 18.14
CA ASP A 314 -51.10 25.33 17.83
C ASP A 314 -52.28 24.93 18.71
N GLN A 315 -52.38 23.65 19.12
CA GLN A 315 -53.39 23.19 20.10
C GLN A 315 -53.13 23.69 21.53
N ARG A 316 -51.87 23.90 21.95
CA ARG A 316 -51.57 24.48 23.27
C ARG A 316 -51.86 25.98 23.33
N ARG A 317 -51.64 26.71 22.22
CA ARG A 317 -52.00 28.13 22.12
C ARG A 317 -53.50 28.39 22.24
N THR A 318 -54.36 27.46 21.79
CA THR A 318 -55.81 27.59 21.94
C THR A 318 -56.31 27.28 23.36
N GLN A 319 -55.55 26.53 24.17
CA GLN A 319 -55.89 26.27 25.59
C GLN A 319 -55.37 27.36 26.56
N SER A 320 -54.27 28.06 26.24
CA SER A 320 -53.68 29.11 27.09
C SER A 320 -54.49 30.42 27.13
N SER A 321 -55.48 30.60 26.27
CA SER A 321 -56.36 31.79 26.26
C SER A 321 -57.43 31.80 27.37
N ARG A 322 -57.41 30.81 28.29
CA ARG A 322 -58.46 30.63 29.31
C ARG A 322 -58.02 30.78 30.78
N GLY A 323 -56.80 31.21 31.08
CA GLY A 323 -56.45 31.53 32.47
C GLY A 323 -55.08 32.17 32.65
N ASN A 324 -55.04 33.48 32.91
CA ASN A 324 -54.83 34.01 34.26
C ASN A 324 -54.74 35.53 34.25
N GLU A 325 -55.62 36.17 35.02
CA GLU A 325 -55.41 37.49 35.60
C GLU A 325 -54.44 37.41 36.80
N LEU A 326 -53.86 38.57 37.13
CA LEU A 326 -53.32 38.98 38.44
C LEU A 326 -51.88 38.54 38.84
N SER A 327 -51.00 39.53 38.67
CA SER A 327 -50.30 40.27 39.74
C SER A 327 -48.76 40.21 39.81
N LYS A 328 -48.21 41.38 40.15
CA LYS A 328 -46.86 41.92 39.93
C LYS A 328 -45.90 41.67 41.10
N GLY A 329 -44.60 41.54 40.80
CA GLY A 329 -43.51 41.68 41.78
C GLY A 329 -42.15 41.82 41.09
N LYS A 330 -41.33 42.80 41.51
CA LYS A 330 -40.12 43.35 40.85
C LYS A 330 -38.82 42.56 41.12
N ALA A 331 -37.87 42.69 40.17
CA ALA A 331 -36.45 42.30 40.24
C ALA A 331 -35.57 43.33 41.01
N PRO A 332 -34.27 43.04 41.29
CA PRO A 332 -33.17 43.50 40.39
C PRO A 332 -31.97 42.51 40.27
N GLU A 333 -31.43 42.29 39.06
CA GLU A 333 -30.17 42.83 38.46
C GLU A 333 -28.82 42.34 39.02
N THR A 334 -28.10 41.54 38.21
CA THR A 334 -26.74 41.86 37.72
C THR A 334 -26.54 41.19 36.35
N GLN A 335 -25.90 41.92 35.43
CA GLN A 335 -25.94 41.70 34.00
C GLN A 335 -24.52 41.69 33.42
N ARG A 336 -24.36 41.00 32.26
CA ARG A 336 -23.36 41.14 31.18
C ARG A 336 -22.07 40.31 31.32
N SER A 337 -21.55 39.64 30.28
CA SER A 337 -21.96 39.49 28.87
C SER A 337 -20.98 38.56 28.15
N ILE A 338 -21.46 37.68 27.27
CA ILE A 338 -20.79 37.38 25.99
C ILE A 338 -21.86 37.30 24.89
N ASN A 339 -21.54 37.95 23.77
CA ASN A 339 -22.37 38.29 22.62
C ASN A 339 -21.93 37.37 21.47
N ILE A 340 -22.85 36.62 20.83
CA ILE A 340 -22.58 35.99 19.53
C ILE A 340 -23.61 36.53 18.54
N ARG A 341 -23.15 37.51 17.75
CA ARG A 341 -23.80 37.96 16.52
C ARG A 341 -22.97 37.46 15.35
N GLY A 342 -23.64 36.77 14.43
CA GLY A 342 -23.23 36.69 13.02
C GLY A 342 -22.85 35.29 12.56
N PHE A 343 -23.78 34.58 11.90
CA PHE A 343 -23.63 34.10 10.52
C PHE A 343 -24.88 33.31 10.08
N PHE A 344 -25.81 33.99 9.39
CA PHE A 344 -26.71 33.42 8.38
C PHE A 344 -26.91 34.55 7.37
N PRO A 345 -26.41 34.39 6.13
CA PRO A 345 -27.35 34.03 5.07
C PRO A 345 -26.73 33.17 3.95
N TYR A 346 -27.46 32.14 3.49
CA TYR A 346 -27.87 31.96 2.07
C TYR A 346 -28.59 30.62 1.92
N PHE A 347 -29.93 30.64 1.93
CA PHE A 347 -30.76 29.62 1.29
C PHE A 347 -32.10 30.27 0.95
N ASN A 348 -32.22 30.76 -0.29
CA ASN A 348 -33.48 30.92 -1.03
C ASN A 348 -33.16 31.42 -2.44
N ALA A 349 -33.16 30.50 -3.40
CA ALA A 349 -33.53 30.75 -4.79
C ALA A 349 -33.67 29.39 -5.50
N LEU A 350 -34.91 28.96 -5.73
CA LEU A 350 -35.40 28.21 -6.91
C LEU A 350 -36.68 27.43 -6.54
N VAL A 351 -37.76 28.15 -6.24
CA VAL A 351 -39.13 27.69 -6.52
C VAL A 351 -40.01 28.90 -6.87
N GLY A 352 -40.73 28.77 -7.99
CA GLY A 352 -41.86 29.60 -8.41
C GLY A 352 -41.55 30.40 -9.68
N SER A 353 -42.38 30.44 -10.71
CA SER A 353 -43.74 29.95 -10.94
C SER A 353 -44.09 30.34 -12.40
N SER A 354 -44.96 29.60 -13.09
CA SER A 354 -46.15 30.19 -13.76
C SER A 354 -46.90 29.19 -14.64
N ASP A 355 -48.18 29.10 -14.30
CA ASP A 355 -49.41 28.75 -15.01
C ASP A 355 -49.50 28.68 -16.56
N ASP A 356 -50.56 27.96 -16.93
CA ASP A 356 -51.40 28.04 -18.14
C ASP A 356 -50.96 27.34 -19.45
N ARG A 357 -51.58 26.19 -19.71
CA ARG A 357 -52.54 26.01 -20.83
C ARG A 357 -53.31 24.69 -20.74
N LYS A 358 -54.64 24.81 -20.80
CA LYS A 358 -55.63 23.80 -21.17
C LYS A 358 -55.63 23.56 -22.68
N GLU A 359 -56.41 22.55 -23.09
CA GLU A 359 -56.64 21.97 -24.44
C GLU A 359 -55.74 20.75 -24.66
N ASP A 360 -56.21 19.53 -24.96
CA ASP A 360 -57.52 19.01 -25.27
C ASP A 360 -57.48 17.46 -25.14
N LEU A 361 -58.68 16.84 -25.15
CA LEU A 361 -58.98 15.41 -25.33
C LEU A 361 -59.21 14.56 -24.05
N GLN A 362 -60.38 14.80 -23.45
CA GLN A 362 -61.23 13.72 -22.94
C GLN A 362 -62.38 13.47 -23.91
N LYS A 363 -62.70 12.19 -24.17
CA LYS A 363 -64.05 11.54 -24.13
C LYS A 363 -63.99 10.24 -24.95
N ALA A 364 -64.32 9.09 -24.33
CA ALA A 364 -65.66 8.49 -24.28
C ALA A 364 -66.13 8.10 -25.70
N SER A 365 -66.68 6.94 -26.02
CA SER A 365 -67.42 5.92 -25.28
C SER A 365 -67.76 4.81 -26.28
N ALA A 366 -68.11 3.63 -25.76
CA ALA A 366 -69.07 2.64 -26.25
C ALA A 366 -69.58 2.62 -27.71
N GLU A 367 -69.80 1.38 -28.18
CA GLU A 367 -70.95 0.88 -28.98
C GLU A 367 -70.84 0.64 -30.51
N HIS A 368 -71.45 -0.51 -30.89
CA HIS A 368 -72.08 -0.92 -32.16
C HIS A 368 -71.18 -1.23 -33.39
N VAL A 369 -71.12 -2.46 -33.91
CA VAL A 369 -72.11 -3.33 -34.61
C VAL A 369 -72.17 -3.08 -36.14
N GLU A 370 -71.97 -4.20 -36.87
CA GLU A 370 -72.27 -4.52 -38.30
C GLU A 370 -71.44 -3.79 -39.38
N GLU A 371 -70.99 -4.38 -40.50
CA GLU A 371 -71.51 -5.51 -41.33
C GLU A 371 -70.46 -5.81 -42.47
N VAL A 372 -70.28 -7.04 -43.03
CA VAL A 372 -70.68 -7.55 -44.40
C VAL A 372 -69.53 -8.47 -44.96
N PRO A 373 -69.67 -9.49 -45.86
CA PRO A 373 -70.65 -10.59 -46.04
C PRO A 373 -70.03 -12.00 -46.39
N ASP A 374 -70.94 -12.98 -46.60
CA ASP A 374 -70.91 -14.15 -47.53
C ASP A 374 -69.92 -15.32 -47.30
N ASP A 375 -70.43 -16.51 -46.93
CA ASP A 375 -70.85 -17.57 -47.86
C ASP A 375 -71.16 -18.89 -47.11
N ALA A 376 -72.04 -19.70 -47.68
CA ALA A 376 -72.75 -20.83 -47.08
C ALA A 376 -71.90 -22.11 -46.86
N GLY A 377 -72.24 -22.88 -45.82
CA GLY A 377 -71.72 -24.24 -45.63
C GLY A 377 -72.28 -24.96 -44.40
N THR A 378 -73.38 -25.68 -44.58
CA THR A 378 -74.02 -26.68 -43.72
C THR A 378 -73.06 -27.56 -42.88
N VAL A 379 -73.41 -27.88 -41.61
CA VAL A 379 -73.55 -29.25 -41.03
C VAL A 379 -73.88 -29.19 -39.51
N SER A 380 -74.78 -30.08 -39.10
CA SER A 380 -75.48 -30.33 -37.82
C SER A 380 -74.60 -30.72 -36.59
N PRO A 381 -75.18 -30.87 -35.36
CA PRO A 381 -74.56 -30.63 -34.06
C PRO A 381 -73.85 -31.86 -33.46
N LYS A 382 -72.91 -31.64 -32.52
CA LYS A 382 -72.35 -32.68 -31.66
C LYS A 382 -72.29 -32.21 -30.20
N GLU A 383 -72.88 -33.02 -29.34
CA GLU A 383 -73.03 -32.84 -27.89
C GLU A 383 -71.79 -33.32 -27.10
N ASP A 384 -70.60 -33.31 -27.71
CA ASP A 384 -69.38 -33.93 -27.14
C ASP A 384 -68.34 -32.91 -26.59
N GLU A 385 -68.62 -31.60 -26.60
CA GLU A 385 -67.65 -30.57 -26.15
C GLU A 385 -67.82 -30.12 -24.69
N ASP A 386 -68.92 -30.49 -24.02
CA ASP A 386 -69.24 -30.00 -22.67
C ASP A 386 -68.57 -30.82 -21.54
N GLU A 387 -68.32 -32.12 -21.72
CA GLU A 387 -67.68 -32.98 -20.70
C GLU A 387 -66.18 -32.67 -20.50
N ASP A 388 -65.47 -32.32 -21.58
CA ASP A 388 -64.05 -31.95 -21.52
C ASP A 388 -63.85 -30.58 -20.84
N LEU A 389 -64.80 -29.66 -21.00
CA LEU A 389 -64.74 -28.34 -20.37
C LEU A 389 -64.97 -28.41 -18.86
N ASP A 390 -65.92 -29.24 -18.41
CA ASP A 390 -66.18 -29.48 -16.99
C ASP A 390 -64.98 -30.13 -16.29
N TYR A 391 -64.31 -31.08 -16.95
CA TYR A 391 -63.09 -31.69 -16.42
C TYR A 391 -61.94 -30.68 -16.24
N VAL A 392 -61.75 -29.77 -17.21
CA VAL A 392 -60.74 -28.70 -17.13
C VAL A 392 -61.06 -27.71 -16.00
N ILE A 393 -62.33 -27.32 -15.84
CA ILE A 393 -62.77 -26.43 -14.77
C ILE A 393 -62.53 -27.08 -13.40
N GLN A 394 -62.84 -28.37 -13.26
CA GLN A 394 -62.65 -29.09 -12.01
C GLN A 394 -61.15 -29.21 -11.63
N MET A 395 -60.29 -29.49 -12.62
CA MET A 395 -58.84 -29.52 -12.41
C MET A 395 -58.26 -28.14 -12.05
N GLN A 396 -58.79 -27.06 -12.65
CA GLN A 396 -58.38 -25.70 -12.30
C GLN A 396 -58.78 -25.33 -10.86
N LEU A 397 -59.99 -25.69 -10.43
CA LEU A 397 -60.44 -25.48 -9.05
C LEU A 397 -59.56 -26.22 -8.03
N GLU A 398 -59.18 -27.46 -8.34
CA GLU A 398 -58.30 -28.26 -7.47
C GLU A 398 -56.90 -27.63 -7.37
N TYR A 399 -56.34 -27.16 -8.50
CA TYR A 399 -55.07 -26.43 -8.52
C TYR A 399 -55.14 -25.12 -7.72
N ASP A 400 -56.21 -24.35 -7.87
CA ASP A 400 -56.41 -23.08 -7.15
C ASP A 400 -56.55 -23.30 -5.64
N MET A 401 -57.23 -24.39 -5.22
CA MET A 401 -57.35 -24.79 -3.82
C MET A 401 -55.99 -25.22 -3.23
N GLU A 402 -55.20 -25.96 -4.00
CA GLU A 402 -53.87 -26.41 -3.57
C GLU A 402 -52.88 -25.24 -3.48
N ASP A 403 -52.91 -24.30 -4.44
CA ASP A 403 -52.12 -23.07 -4.40
C ASP A 403 -52.49 -22.19 -3.19
N MET A 404 -53.79 -22.06 -2.88
CA MET A 404 -54.24 -21.34 -1.68
C MET A 404 -53.71 -21.99 -0.39
N ARG A 405 -53.72 -23.33 -0.32
CA ARG A 405 -53.18 -24.08 0.83
C ARG A 405 -51.67 -23.93 0.97
N LEU A 406 -50.92 -24.02 -0.13
CA LEU A 406 -49.47 -23.85 -0.16
C LEU A 406 -49.07 -22.43 0.26
N ARG A 407 -49.76 -21.41 -0.24
CA ARG A 407 -49.56 -20.01 0.19
C ARG A 407 -49.79 -19.83 1.69
N GLY A 408 -50.85 -20.43 2.23
CA GLY A 408 -51.13 -20.39 3.67
C GLY A 408 -50.07 -21.09 4.54
N GLN A 409 -49.48 -22.20 4.06
CA GLN A 409 -48.36 -22.87 4.72
C GLN A 409 -47.06 -22.05 4.64
N MET A 410 -46.81 -21.42 3.50
CA MET A 410 -45.65 -20.57 3.26
C MET A 410 -45.68 -19.29 4.12
N GLU A 411 -46.86 -18.72 4.36
CA GLU A 411 -47.04 -17.56 5.25
C GLU A 411 -46.71 -17.93 6.71
N LYS A 412 -47.20 -19.08 7.19
CA LYS A 412 -46.87 -19.58 8.54
C LYS A 412 -45.38 -19.87 8.73
N LEU A 413 -44.70 -20.36 7.69
CA LEU A 413 -43.25 -20.58 7.73
C LEU A 413 -42.45 -19.27 7.79
N LYS A 414 -42.93 -18.20 7.11
CA LYS A 414 -42.32 -16.86 7.19
C LYS A 414 -42.42 -16.25 8.58
N GLU A 415 -43.51 -16.48 9.32
CA GLU A 415 -43.67 -15.98 10.69
C GLU A 415 -42.67 -16.60 11.69
N THR A 416 -42.20 -17.83 11.41
CA THR A 416 -41.20 -18.54 12.24
C THR A 416 -39.75 -18.37 11.77
N ALA A 417 -39.52 -17.67 10.65
CA ALA A 417 -38.18 -17.46 10.12
C ALA A 417 -37.37 -16.52 11.04
N GLN A 418 -36.14 -16.91 11.35
CA GLN A 418 -35.22 -16.03 12.09
C GLN A 418 -34.98 -14.75 11.28
N ARG A 419 -34.95 -13.61 11.97
CA ARG A 419 -34.60 -12.33 11.33
C ARG A 419 -33.16 -12.39 10.87
N THR A 420 -32.91 -11.89 9.67
CA THR A 420 -31.60 -11.89 9.04
C THR A 420 -31.17 -10.47 8.69
N PHE A 421 -29.86 -10.24 8.68
CA PHE A 421 -29.23 -9.00 8.24
C PHE A 421 -28.16 -9.31 7.20
N ASP A 422 -27.81 -8.33 6.38
CA ASP A 422 -26.71 -8.45 5.42
C ASP A 422 -25.43 -7.85 6.01
N CYS A 423 -24.37 -8.66 6.09
CA CYS A 423 -23.09 -8.19 6.59
C CYS A 423 -22.43 -7.21 5.61
N MET A 424 -22.02 -6.03 6.09
CA MET A 424 -21.36 -5.01 5.26
C MET A 424 -19.95 -5.39 4.74
N ILE A 425 -19.41 -6.54 5.16
CA ILE A 425 -18.07 -7.01 4.77
C ILE A 425 -18.15 -8.22 3.84
N CYS A 426 -18.78 -9.33 4.26
CA CYS A 426 -18.91 -10.52 3.41
C CYS A 426 -20.11 -10.50 2.47
N LEU A 427 -21.06 -9.55 2.66
CA LEU A 427 -22.30 -9.44 1.89
C LEU A 427 -23.22 -10.67 1.98
N GLU A 428 -23.03 -11.52 2.98
CA GLU A 428 -23.88 -12.67 3.27
C GLU A 428 -25.06 -12.28 4.17
N THR A 429 -26.21 -12.89 3.93
CA THR A 429 -27.41 -12.80 4.76
C THR A 429 -27.28 -13.77 5.95
N ILE A 430 -27.17 -13.22 7.15
CA ILE A 430 -26.83 -13.95 8.38
C ILE A 430 -27.92 -13.69 9.45
N PRO A 431 -28.22 -14.63 10.36
CA PRO A 431 -29.16 -14.38 11.45
C PRO A 431 -28.72 -13.23 12.38
N GLU A 432 -29.66 -12.40 12.86
CA GLU A 432 -29.40 -11.24 13.72
C GLU A 432 -28.57 -11.57 14.98
N ASP A 433 -28.64 -12.82 15.48
CA ASP A 433 -27.86 -13.29 16.64
C ASP A 433 -26.34 -13.22 16.45
N TYR A 434 -25.86 -13.14 15.20
CA TYR A 434 -24.44 -13.06 14.86
C TYR A 434 -23.97 -11.64 14.52
N ILE A 435 -24.78 -10.61 14.82
CA ILE A 435 -24.37 -9.21 14.67
C ILE A 435 -23.35 -8.84 15.75
N ALA A 436 -22.25 -8.22 15.33
CA ALA A 436 -21.34 -7.57 16.27
C ALA A 436 -21.96 -6.27 16.81
N PRO A 437 -22.12 -6.09 18.13
CA PRO A 437 -22.86 -4.96 18.72
C PRO A 437 -22.05 -3.65 18.72
N LEU A 438 -21.91 -3.04 17.53
CA LEU A 438 -21.36 -1.70 17.33
C LEU A 438 -22.46 -0.66 17.56
N ASN A 439 -22.51 -0.12 18.78
CA ASN A 439 -23.63 0.70 19.24
C ASN A 439 -23.50 2.17 18.83
N SER A 440 -22.28 2.62 18.53
CA SER A 440 -21.98 4.02 18.27
C SER A 440 -22.10 4.35 16.78
N CYS A 441 -21.61 3.47 15.89
CA CYS A 441 -21.60 3.72 14.44
C CYS A 441 -22.73 3.03 13.65
N LYS A 442 -23.60 2.23 14.30
CA LYS A 442 -24.77 1.55 13.68
C LYS A 442 -24.44 0.70 12.43
N HIS A 443 -23.20 0.22 12.31
CA HIS A 443 -22.75 -0.60 11.19
C HIS A 443 -23.00 -2.08 11.46
N PHE A 444 -23.67 -2.77 10.53
CA PHE A 444 -24.02 -4.18 10.67
C PHE A 444 -22.92 -5.07 10.10
N ILE A 445 -22.16 -5.68 10.99
CA ILE A 445 -21.03 -6.56 10.65
C ILE A 445 -21.24 -7.87 11.40
N CYS A 446 -21.08 -9.01 10.70
CA CYS A 446 -21.14 -10.29 11.38
C CYS A 446 -19.91 -10.48 12.28
N THR A 447 -20.10 -11.17 13.40
CA THR A 447 -19.04 -11.48 14.37
C THR A 447 -17.82 -12.13 13.71
N GLY A 448 -18.03 -12.99 12.71
CA GLY A 448 -16.96 -13.61 11.93
C GLY A 448 -16.07 -12.61 11.19
N CYS A 449 -16.67 -11.69 10.41
CA CYS A 449 -15.92 -10.67 9.69
C CYS A 449 -15.22 -9.69 10.63
N LEU A 450 -15.89 -9.27 11.71
CA LEU A 450 -15.27 -8.35 12.67
C LEU A 450 -14.10 -9.02 13.41
N ARG A 451 -14.22 -10.30 13.76
CA ARG A 451 -13.13 -11.09 14.35
C ARG A 451 -11.91 -11.16 13.44
N THR A 452 -12.10 -11.52 12.17
CA THR A 452 -11.01 -11.58 11.19
C THR A 452 -10.36 -10.22 10.97
N TYR A 453 -11.16 -9.15 10.94
CA TYR A 453 -10.65 -7.79 10.82
C TYR A 453 -9.81 -7.37 12.03
N VAL A 454 -10.32 -7.58 13.25
CA VAL A 454 -9.58 -7.25 14.49
C VAL A 454 -8.28 -8.06 14.55
N HIS A 455 -8.32 -9.35 14.24
CA HIS A 455 -7.12 -10.20 14.15
C HIS A 455 -6.09 -9.62 13.17
N SER A 456 -6.50 -9.30 11.93
CA SER A 456 -5.61 -8.70 10.92
C SER A 456 -4.99 -7.39 11.39
N LYS A 457 -5.75 -6.52 12.10
CA LYS A 457 -5.20 -5.25 12.62
C LYS A 457 -4.26 -5.43 13.80
N LEU A 458 -4.47 -6.43 14.64
CA LEU A 458 -3.50 -6.82 15.66
C LEU A 458 -2.20 -7.35 15.01
N GLN A 459 -2.29 -8.15 13.93
CA GLN A 459 -1.10 -8.61 13.21
C GLN A 459 -0.32 -7.50 12.51
N GLU A 460 -1.01 -6.49 12.00
CA GLU A 460 -0.37 -5.29 11.45
C GLU A 460 0.24 -4.37 12.52
N GLY A 461 0.08 -4.66 13.82
CA GLY A 461 0.51 -3.78 14.90
C GLY A 461 -0.27 -2.47 14.99
N ARG A 462 -1.50 -2.42 14.47
CA ARG A 462 -2.31 -1.19 14.38
C ARG A 462 -3.32 -1.11 15.52
N PHE A 463 -3.18 -0.06 16.34
CA PHE A 463 -4.08 0.26 17.43
C PHE A 463 -4.18 1.79 17.59
N PRO A 464 -5.34 2.39 17.95
CA PRO A 464 -6.64 1.76 18.21
C PRO A 464 -7.31 1.21 16.95
N ILE A 465 -8.06 0.11 17.12
CA ILE A 465 -8.78 -0.54 16.01
C ILE A 465 -10.15 0.11 15.88
N PHE A 466 -10.41 0.73 14.74
CA PHE A 466 -11.69 1.37 14.43
C PHE A 466 -12.61 0.43 13.66
N CYS A 467 -13.92 0.69 13.68
CA CYS A 467 -14.87 0.01 12.83
C CYS A 467 -14.39 0.05 11.35
N PRO A 468 -14.31 -1.11 10.66
CA PRO A 468 -13.82 -1.19 9.29
C PRO A 468 -14.66 -0.36 8.31
N VAL A 469 -15.95 -0.20 8.61
CA VAL A 469 -16.86 0.60 7.78
C VAL A 469 -16.67 2.10 8.05
N CYS A 470 -16.48 2.54 9.30
CA CYS A 470 -16.16 3.95 9.59
C CYS A 470 -14.84 4.39 8.92
N MET A 471 -13.83 3.52 8.96
CA MET A 471 -12.51 3.80 8.37
C MET A 471 -12.56 4.00 6.86
N THR A 472 -13.44 3.29 6.17
CA THR A 472 -13.62 3.44 4.72
C THR A 472 -14.44 4.67 4.36
N GLN A 473 -15.36 5.09 5.23
CA GLN A 473 -16.17 6.30 5.05
C GLN A 473 -15.47 7.59 5.51
N LYS A 474 -14.23 7.50 6.04
CA LYS A 474 -13.46 8.63 6.62
C LYS A 474 -14.24 9.40 7.68
N ASP A 475 -14.97 8.68 8.52
CA ASP A 475 -15.70 9.27 9.64
C ASP A 475 -14.72 9.69 10.75
N PRO A 476 -14.63 11.00 11.09
CA PRO A 476 -13.77 11.47 12.18
C PRO A 476 -14.23 11.00 13.57
N GLU A 477 -15.48 10.53 13.72
CA GLU A 477 -16.05 9.98 14.96
C GLU A 477 -16.26 8.45 14.90
N GLY A 478 -15.45 7.76 14.10
CA GLY A 478 -15.53 6.31 13.95
C GLY A 478 -15.45 5.55 15.28
N GLU A 479 -16.33 4.55 15.46
CA GLU A 479 -16.37 3.75 16.68
C GLU A 479 -15.09 2.92 16.82
N VAL A 480 -14.40 3.08 17.95
CA VAL A 480 -13.27 2.21 18.33
C VAL A 480 -13.82 0.91 18.87
N ILE A 481 -13.26 -0.21 18.41
CA ILE A 481 -13.58 -1.53 18.94
C ILE A 481 -13.13 -1.57 20.39
N SER A 482 -14.08 -1.73 21.31
CA SER A 482 -13.80 -1.80 22.75
C SER A 482 -13.31 -3.20 23.15
N ASN A 483 -12.64 -3.28 24.30
CA ASN A 483 -12.28 -4.55 24.94
C ASN A 483 -13.50 -5.47 25.13
N VAL A 484 -14.64 -4.93 25.56
CA VAL A 484 -15.89 -5.70 25.73
C VAL A 484 -16.35 -6.31 24.39
N LEU A 485 -16.30 -5.55 23.31
CA LEU A 485 -16.67 -6.02 21.98
C LEU A 485 -15.67 -7.06 21.46
N ALA A 486 -14.38 -6.85 21.67
CA ALA A 486 -13.31 -7.79 21.33
C ALA A 486 -13.50 -9.15 22.03
N GLN A 487 -14.00 -9.15 23.27
CA GLN A 487 -14.36 -10.37 23.99
C GLN A 487 -15.63 -11.04 23.42
N GLN A 488 -16.67 -10.24 23.13
CA GLN A 488 -17.97 -10.74 22.65
C GLN A 488 -17.92 -11.34 21.24
N ILE A 489 -17.05 -10.84 20.35
CA ILE A 489 -16.88 -11.41 19.01
C ILE A 489 -16.13 -12.75 19.02
N GLY A 490 -15.66 -13.22 20.18
CA GLY A 490 -14.99 -14.51 20.32
C GLY A 490 -13.61 -14.55 19.66
N LEU A 491 -12.76 -13.54 19.93
CA LEU A 491 -11.34 -13.60 19.60
C LEU A 491 -10.65 -14.82 20.25
N SER A 492 -9.54 -15.27 19.67
CA SER A 492 -8.69 -16.26 20.32
C SER A 492 -8.09 -15.71 21.61
N GLU A 493 -7.72 -16.57 22.55
CA GLU A 493 -7.09 -16.14 23.82
C GLU A 493 -5.78 -15.37 23.57
N GLU A 494 -4.99 -15.79 22.56
CA GLU A 494 -3.76 -15.11 22.14
C GLU A 494 -4.04 -13.71 21.55
N ASP A 495 -5.03 -13.57 20.67
CA ASP A 495 -5.40 -12.28 20.07
C ASP A 495 -6.00 -11.32 21.11
N PHE A 496 -6.82 -11.83 22.03
CA PHE A 496 -7.41 -11.03 23.08
C PHE A 496 -6.33 -10.50 24.04
N GLN A 497 -5.37 -11.34 24.43
CA GLN A 497 -4.24 -10.91 25.24
C GLN A 497 -3.40 -9.83 24.52
N THR A 498 -3.14 -10.01 23.22
CA THR A 498 -2.44 -9.01 22.39
C THR A 498 -3.21 -7.70 22.30
N PHE A 499 -4.53 -7.76 22.17
CA PHE A 499 -5.41 -6.58 22.16
C PHE A 499 -5.28 -5.78 23.45
N ILE A 500 -5.30 -6.44 24.62
CA ILE A 500 -5.09 -5.80 25.92
C ILE A 500 -3.70 -5.18 26.03
N GLU A 501 -2.66 -5.89 25.56
CA GLU A 501 -1.29 -5.39 25.58
C GLU A 501 -1.11 -4.15 24.69
N PHE A 502 -1.72 -4.13 23.52
CA PHE A 502 -1.73 -2.95 22.63
C PHE A 502 -2.56 -1.80 23.20
N GLU A 503 -3.68 -2.08 23.84
CA GLU A 503 -4.48 -1.09 24.57
C GLU A 503 -3.62 -0.42 25.65
N LEU A 504 -2.93 -1.21 26.49
CA LEU A 504 -2.01 -0.71 27.52
C LEU A 504 -0.80 0.04 26.93
N THR A 505 -0.27 -0.41 25.80
CA THR A 505 0.87 0.22 25.11
C THR A 505 0.46 1.53 24.40
N ALA A 506 -0.80 1.66 24.00
CA ALA A 506 -1.32 2.89 23.40
C ALA A 506 -1.41 4.04 24.42
N PHE A 507 -1.71 3.71 25.68
CA PHE A 507 -1.76 4.69 26.78
C PHE A 507 -0.41 4.88 27.49
N SER A 508 0.58 4.03 27.24
CA SER A 508 1.89 4.13 27.89
C SER A 508 3.04 4.49 26.95
N ILE A 509 4.06 5.14 27.50
CA ILE A 509 5.34 5.40 26.83
C ILE A 509 6.47 4.90 27.72
N LEU A 510 7.41 4.17 27.10
CA LEU A 510 8.60 3.71 27.79
C LEU A 510 9.55 4.89 27.99
N MET A 511 9.69 5.32 29.25
CA MET A 511 10.57 6.40 29.63
C MET A 511 11.84 5.85 30.25
N HIS A 512 13.00 6.29 29.75
CA HIS A 512 14.30 5.87 30.25
C HIS A 512 14.96 6.99 31.08
N CYS A 513 15.28 6.70 32.33
CA CYS A 513 15.93 7.67 33.20
C CYS A 513 17.46 7.59 33.07
N ARG A 514 18.12 8.71 32.73
CA ARG A 514 19.59 8.76 32.58
C ARG A 514 20.38 8.66 33.89
N LYS A 515 19.76 8.96 35.04
CA LYS A 515 20.41 8.89 36.36
C LYS A 515 20.38 7.47 36.94
N CYS A 516 19.21 6.86 37.06
CA CYS A 516 19.08 5.50 37.59
C CYS A 516 19.25 4.40 36.53
N LYS A 517 19.28 4.75 35.24
CA LYS A 517 19.42 3.84 34.08
C LYS A 517 18.32 2.77 33.98
N GLN A 518 17.21 3.00 34.66
CA GLN A 518 16.03 2.14 34.60
C GLN A 518 14.98 2.74 33.66
N SER A 519 14.20 1.85 33.05
CA SER A 519 13.09 2.21 32.17
C SER A 519 11.78 1.88 32.85
N VAL A 520 10.79 2.76 32.71
CA VAL A 520 9.47 2.63 33.32
C VAL A 520 8.41 3.11 32.33
N PHE A 521 7.27 2.43 32.30
CA PHE A 521 6.12 2.87 31.52
C PHE A 521 5.39 3.98 32.27
N VAL A 522 5.12 5.10 31.60
CA VAL A 522 4.33 6.21 32.11
C VAL A 522 3.18 6.55 31.18
N ASP A 523 2.16 7.23 31.68
CA ASP A 523 1.04 7.68 30.88
C ASP A 523 1.50 8.60 29.74
N ARG A 524 1.07 8.30 28.53
CA ARG A 524 1.47 9.01 27.30
C ARG A 524 0.93 10.43 27.26
N THR A 525 -0.27 10.66 27.79
CA THR A 525 -0.93 11.98 27.80
C THR A 525 -0.17 12.89 28.76
N GLU A 526 0.05 12.43 29.99
CA GLU A 526 0.80 13.16 31.01
C GLU A 526 2.26 13.44 30.60
N TYR A 527 2.92 12.45 29.98
CA TYR A 527 4.27 12.63 29.43
C TYR A 527 4.32 13.61 28.23
N ASN A 528 3.22 13.73 27.48
CA ASN A 528 3.15 14.64 26.34
C ASN A 528 2.87 16.09 26.73
N GLU A 529 2.10 16.31 27.79
CA GLU A 529 1.78 17.65 28.30
C GLU A 529 2.91 18.29 29.11
N THR A 530 3.87 17.49 29.59
CA THR A 530 4.98 17.96 30.44
C THR A 530 6.27 18.21 29.65
N GLU A 531 6.86 19.40 29.81
CA GLU A 531 8.18 19.74 29.25
C GLU A 531 9.33 19.26 30.13
N ILE A 532 9.11 19.28 31.44
CA ILE A 532 10.06 18.86 32.46
C ILE A 532 9.55 17.57 33.07
N VAL A 533 10.35 16.52 32.96
CA VAL A 533 10.00 15.16 33.36
C VAL A 533 10.76 14.81 34.62
N THR A 534 10.06 14.28 35.62
CA THR A 534 10.67 13.76 36.85
C THR A 534 10.58 12.24 36.86
N CYS A 535 11.68 11.57 37.23
CA CYS A 535 11.73 10.12 37.30
C CYS A 535 10.74 9.59 38.36
N PRO A 536 9.74 8.78 38.00
CA PRO A 536 8.71 8.28 38.89
C PRO A 536 9.17 7.05 39.69
N LEU A 537 10.37 6.53 39.40
CA LEU A 537 10.91 5.38 40.10
C LEU A 537 11.28 5.77 41.55
N PRO A 538 10.87 4.94 42.54
CA PRO A 538 11.19 5.19 43.94
C PRO A 538 12.70 5.34 44.13
N GLY A 539 13.14 6.47 44.69
CA GLY A 539 14.54 6.72 45.04
C GLY A 539 15.40 7.44 43.99
N CYS A 540 14.89 7.78 42.80
CA CYS A 540 15.68 8.49 41.78
C CYS A 540 15.50 10.03 41.82
N GLN A 541 14.26 10.52 41.94
CA GLN A 541 13.86 11.95 41.95
C GLN A 541 14.60 12.85 40.94
N TYR A 542 15.10 12.28 39.85
CA TYR A 542 15.86 13.02 38.84
C TYR A 542 14.91 13.75 37.92
N THR A 543 15.18 15.04 37.66
CA THR A 543 14.33 15.89 36.83
C THR A 543 15.10 16.43 35.63
N TRP A 544 14.54 16.32 34.43
CA TRP A 544 15.21 16.72 33.19
C TRP A 544 14.23 17.30 32.17
N CYS A 545 14.75 18.09 31.22
CA CYS A 545 13.98 18.56 30.09
C CYS A 545 13.75 17.44 29.06
N LYS A 546 12.50 17.20 28.70
CA LYS A 546 12.10 16.18 27.71
C LYS A 546 12.80 16.36 26.36
N GLN A 547 12.97 17.60 25.90
CA GLN A 547 13.44 17.93 24.56
C GLN A 547 14.96 17.79 24.42
N CYS A 548 15.74 18.41 25.32
CA CYS A 548 17.21 18.36 25.25
C CYS A 548 17.85 17.27 26.13
N SER A 549 17.06 16.62 26.99
CA SER A 549 17.55 15.65 27.98
C SER A 549 18.58 16.18 28.98
N GLN A 550 18.69 17.50 29.17
CA GLN A 550 19.54 18.11 30.19
C GLN A 550 18.85 18.16 31.55
N GLU A 551 19.64 18.08 32.62
CA GLU A 551 19.15 18.18 33.99
C GLU A 551 18.46 19.52 34.18
N ALA A 552 17.20 19.49 34.61
CA ALA A 552 16.44 20.67 34.94
C ALA A 552 16.80 21.09 36.37
N ALA A 553 18.08 21.35 36.60
CA ALA A 553 18.51 21.98 37.84
C ALA A 553 17.97 23.40 37.81
N ALA A 554 17.02 23.70 38.70
CA ALA A 554 16.62 25.06 39.02
C ALA A 554 17.80 25.76 39.71
N VAL A 555 18.83 26.08 38.94
CA VAL A 555 19.88 26.99 39.38
C VAL A 555 19.42 28.37 38.94
N ASP A 556 18.92 29.14 39.91
CA ASP A 556 18.67 30.58 39.81
C ASP A 556 17.53 31.06 38.88
N GLY A 557 16.42 30.31 38.80
CA GLY A 557 15.19 30.81 38.17
C GLY A 557 15.27 31.06 36.65
N VAL A 558 16.36 30.66 36.01
CA VAL A 558 16.52 30.70 34.56
C VAL A 558 15.79 29.51 33.96
N LYS A 559 14.76 29.78 33.14
CA LYS A 559 14.09 28.76 32.34
C LYS A 559 15.10 28.18 31.35
N HIS A 560 15.25 26.87 31.37
CA HIS A 560 16.03 26.14 30.38
C HIS A 560 15.53 26.47 28.95
N SER A 561 16.44 26.87 28.05
CA SER A 561 16.13 27.12 26.63
C SER A 561 16.73 26.03 25.75
N CYS A 562 15.93 25.42 24.89
CA CYS A 562 16.34 24.36 23.95
C CYS A 562 16.93 24.90 22.62
N ASP A 563 16.96 26.22 22.41
CA ASP A 563 17.29 26.86 21.13
C ASP A 563 18.78 27.25 20.97
N GLY A 564 19.62 26.97 21.97
CA GLY A 564 21.05 27.31 21.95
C GLY A 564 21.35 28.79 22.23
N SER A 565 20.35 29.60 22.58
CA SER A 565 20.51 31.05 22.82
C SER A 565 21.41 31.35 24.03
N ALA A 566 21.33 30.53 25.08
CA ALA A 566 22.16 30.67 26.28
C ALA A 566 23.64 30.32 26.01
N GLU A 567 23.89 29.28 25.24
CA GLU A 567 25.22 28.86 24.79
C GLU A 567 25.84 29.91 23.86
N LEU A 568 25.06 30.45 22.91
CA LEU A 568 25.51 31.52 22.02
C LEU A 568 25.85 32.80 22.80
N GLN A 569 25.01 33.20 23.75
CA GLN A 569 25.27 34.37 24.61
C GLN A 569 26.54 34.19 25.44
N SER A 570 26.76 33.00 25.99
CA SER A 570 27.97 32.66 26.74
C SER A 570 29.22 32.71 25.86
N LEU A 571 29.14 32.17 24.62
CA LEU A 571 30.23 32.19 23.66
C LEU A 571 30.58 33.62 23.21
N MET A 572 29.58 34.45 22.97
CA MET A 572 29.77 35.85 22.62
C MET A 572 30.48 36.63 23.73
N GLN A 573 30.15 36.38 25.00
CA GLN A 573 30.86 36.98 26.14
C GLN A 573 32.31 36.52 26.21
N GLN A 574 32.59 35.23 26.03
CA GLN A 574 33.94 34.68 26.07
C GLN A 574 34.83 35.17 24.92
N ARG A 575 34.28 35.28 23.71
CA ARG A 575 35.00 35.68 22.50
C ARG A 575 35.00 37.19 22.26
N GLY A 576 34.24 37.95 23.05
CA GLY A 576 34.10 39.41 22.90
C GLY A 576 33.33 39.84 21.66
N TRP A 577 32.53 38.94 21.05
CA TRP A 577 31.72 39.24 19.88
C TRP A 577 30.70 40.34 20.15
N LYS A 578 30.33 41.09 19.11
CA LYS A 578 29.42 42.23 19.21
C LYS A 578 28.21 42.04 18.32
N ASN A 579 27.05 42.49 18.80
CA ASN A 579 25.85 42.54 17.97
C ASN A 579 25.86 43.78 17.09
N CYS A 580 25.32 43.62 15.89
CA CYS A 580 24.97 44.76 15.04
C CYS A 580 23.89 45.60 15.74
N PRO A 581 24.09 46.91 15.95
CA PRO A 581 23.09 47.77 16.60
C PRO A 581 21.83 48.00 15.75
N GLY A 582 21.82 47.60 14.47
CA GLY A 582 20.67 47.75 13.57
C GLY A 582 19.75 46.54 13.51
N CYS A 583 20.29 45.32 13.59
CA CYS A 583 19.50 44.08 13.41
C CYS A 583 19.84 42.97 14.42
N ASP A 584 20.66 43.28 15.43
CA ASP A 584 21.11 42.40 16.50
C ASP A 584 21.88 41.13 16.06
N THR A 585 22.31 41.08 14.80
CA THR A 585 23.08 39.95 14.27
C THR A 585 24.46 39.86 14.97
N PRO A 586 24.81 38.71 15.59
CA PRO A 586 26.12 38.50 16.19
C PRO A 586 27.21 38.59 15.14
N THR A 587 28.24 39.40 15.40
CA THR A 587 29.33 39.66 14.45
C THR A 587 30.68 39.41 15.11
N GLU A 588 31.52 38.64 14.41
CA GLU A 588 32.93 38.40 14.75
C GLU A 588 33.85 39.32 13.93
N LYS A 589 34.91 39.84 14.54
CA LYS A 589 35.98 40.54 13.83
C LYS A 589 37.13 39.57 13.59
N THR A 590 37.39 39.24 12.32
CA THR A 590 38.47 38.33 11.91
C THR A 590 39.81 39.04 11.67
N GLY A 591 39.81 40.35 11.41
CA GLY A 591 41.01 41.17 11.21
C GLY A 591 40.72 42.59 10.73
N GLY A 592 41.75 43.41 10.55
CA GLY A 592 41.62 44.76 9.97
C GLY A 592 41.16 45.86 10.94
N CYS A 593 40.47 46.87 10.41
CA CYS A 593 40.03 48.03 11.17
C CYS A 593 38.77 47.74 12.02
N ASN A 594 38.45 48.64 12.94
CA ASN A 594 37.29 48.52 13.82
C ASN A 594 35.98 48.92 13.14
N HIS A 595 35.98 49.29 11.87
CA HIS A 595 34.77 49.57 11.11
C HIS A 595 34.19 48.27 10.56
N MET A 596 32.99 47.94 11.01
CA MET A 596 32.24 46.77 10.58
C MET A 596 31.07 47.18 9.69
N THR A 597 30.83 46.41 8.65
CA THR A 597 29.60 46.44 7.87
C THR A 597 28.78 45.21 8.26
N CYS A 598 27.52 45.39 8.63
CA CYS A 598 26.65 44.28 8.99
C CYS A 598 26.47 43.33 7.80
N PRO A 599 26.73 42.02 7.95
CA PRO A 599 26.55 41.04 6.88
C PRO A 599 25.08 40.65 6.64
N ALA A 600 24.16 41.01 7.54
CA ALA A 600 22.77 40.64 7.43
C ALA A 600 22.12 41.29 6.20
N PRO A 601 21.43 40.51 5.33
CA PRO A 601 20.79 41.03 4.12
C PRO A 601 19.81 42.15 4.45
N GLY A 602 19.94 43.29 3.76
CA GLY A 602 19.05 44.45 3.92
C GLY A 602 19.32 45.32 5.15
N CYS A 603 20.24 44.94 6.05
CA CYS A 603 20.55 45.74 7.23
C CYS A 603 21.34 47.02 6.89
N ASN A 604 22.39 46.91 6.07
CA ASN A 604 23.23 48.04 5.63
C ASN A 604 23.76 48.95 6.76
N SER A 605 23.87 48.41 7.98
CA SER A 605 24.38 49.14 9.14
C SER A 605 25.91 49.06 9.19
N HIS A 606 26.55 50.20 9.35
CA HIS A 606 27.97 50.36 9.62
C HIS A 606 28.14 50.71 11.11
N PHE A 607 29.00 49.98 11.81
CA PHE A 607 29.19 50.17 13.26
C PHE A 607 30.65 49.94 13.66
N CYS A 608 31.03 50.44 14.82
CA CYS A 608 32.38 50.26 15.35
C CYS A 608 32.46 49.01 16.23
N TYR A 609 33.32 48.05 15.90
CA TYR A 609 33.52 46.82 16.69
C TYR A 609 34.01 47.10 18.12
N ARG A 610 34.87 48.12 18.27
CA ARG A 610 35.48 48.44 19.57
C ARG A 610 34.46 48.98 20.56
N CYS A 611 33.66 49.99 20.16
CA CYS A 611 32.71 50.63 21.07
C CYS A 611 31.27 50.10 20.93
N GLY A 612 30.98 49.28 19.94
CA GLY A 612 29.65 48.71 19.67
C GLY A 612 28.63 49.72 19.12
N LYS A 613 28.99 51.00 18.94
CA LYS A 613 28.05 52.04 18.50
C LYS A 613 27.86 52.02 16.99
N MET A 614 26.63 52.34 16.57
CA MET A 614 26.30 52.58 15.17
C MET A 614 27.04 53.81 14.64
N ILE A 615 27.58 53.71 13.43
CA ILE A 615 28.20 54.80 12.68
C ILE A 615 27.18 55.42 11.72
N ILE A 616 26.54 54.60 10.88
CA ILE A 616 25.48 55.00 9.96
C ILE A 616 24.75 53.75 9.42
N GLN A 617 23.52 53.90 8.93
CA GLN A 617 22.85 52.89 8.11
C GLN A 617 22.66 53.46 6.70
N SER A 618 23.51 53.06 5.74
CA SER A 618 23.48 53.57 4.37
C SER A 618 24.25 52.65 3.44
N VAL A 619 23.86 52.65 2.15
CA VAL A 619 24.59 51.96 1.07
C VAL A 619 25.48 52.92 0.28
N LYS A 620 25.38 54.23 0.54
CA LYS A 620 26.12 55.26 -0.20
C LYS A 620 27.52 55.45 0.39
N HIS A 621 28.54 55.17 -0.41
CA HIS A 621 29.94 55.26 0.02
C HIS A 621 30.35 56.65 0.56
N GLY A 622 29.82 57.73 -0.03
CA GLY A 622 30.11 59.11 0.43
C GLY A 622 29.63 59.38 1.86
N ASP A 623 28.40 58.97 2.17
CA ASP A 623 27.79 59.13 3.50
C ASP A 623 28.54 58.28 4.54
N VAL A 624 28.89 57.04 4.17
CA VAL A 624 29.66 56.12 5.03
C VAL A 624 31.04 56.71 5.33
N SER A 625 31.76 57.21 4.32
CA SER A 625 33.09 57.80 4.52
C SER A 625 33.07 59.02 5.44
N SER A 626 32.08 59.90 5.28
CA SER A 626 31.90 61.08 6.13
C SER A 626 31.55 60.71 7.58
N ALA A 627 30.63 59.76 7.76
CA ALA A 627 30.24 59.27 9.09
C ALA A 627 31.39 58.54 9.80
N MET A 628 32.19 57.76 9.05
CA MET A 628 33.40 57.13 9.57
C MET A 628 34.41 58.17 10.04
N ALA A 629 34.72 59.19 9.24
CA ALA A 629 35.66 60.25 9.62
C ALA A 629 35.20 60.98 10.90
N THR A 630 33.90 61.22 11.02
CA THR A 630 33.30 61.83 12.21
C THR A 630 33.44 60.92 13.43
N HIS A 631 33.08 59.63 13.31
CA HIS A 631 33.16 58.68 14.43
C HIS A 631 34.60 58.47 14.92
N TYR A 632 35.54 58.27 13.99
CA TYR A 632 36.93 57.97 14.31
C TYR A 632 37.78 59.21 14.64
N SER A 633 37.18 60.41 14.61
CA SER A 633 37.78 61.58 15.28
C SER A 633 37.83 61.43 16.81
N ALA A 634 36.91 60.63 17.38
CA ALA A 634 36.77 60.39 18.81
C ALA A 634 36.89 58.90 19.20
N CYS A 635 37.25 58.04 18.24
CA CYS A 635 37.38 56.59 18.41
C CYS A 635 38.60 56.09 17.63
N VAL A 636 38.98 54.83 17.79
CA VAL A 636 40.18 54.26 17.17
C VAL A 636 39.81 53.34 16.02
N LEU A 637 40.19 53.74 14.80
CA LEU A 637 39.94 52.98 13.57
C LEU A 637 40.85 51.75 13.47
N PHE A 638 42.13 51.90 13.76
CA PHE A 638 43.11 50.81 13.73
C PHE A 638 43.65 50.56 15.13
N GLN A 639 43.49 49.34 15.62
CA GLN A 639 44.28 48.83 16.74
C GLN A 639 45.43 48.04 16.14
N TYR A 640 46.64 48.49 16.41
CA TYR A 640 47.84 47.68 16.22
C TYR A 640 48.01 46.92 17.53
N ASP A 641 47.93 45.60 17.47
CA ASP A 641 48.30 44.74 18.58
C ASP A 641 49.83 44.68 18.73
#